data_AF-A0A6A4I306-F1
#
_entry.id   AF-A0A6A4I306-F1
#
_cell.length_a   1.000
_cell.length_b   1.000
_cell.length_c   1.000
_cell.angle_alpha   90.00
_cell.angle_beta   90.00
_cell.angle_gamma   90.00
#
_symmetry.space_group_name_H-M   'P 1'
#
loop_
_entity.id
_entity.type
_entity.pdbx_description
1 polymer ?
#
loop_
_entity_poly.entity_id
_entity_poly.type
_entity_poly.pdbx_seq_one_letter_code
_entity_poly.pdbx_strand_id
1 'polypeptide(L)'
;MQVVRSILPSILAQRLMILKGQFDALSLAIYGQVISDLVPPSEGTANSALKTIASVESKTLSASVNPASSAEPTFLARNLLSLLDDSPPLSLITKLMFCLKPDNDDWDEPDFPYLFADFEQDIFQTNPKVDGDEAVNGEYGVNFDFEEALDAMSKPVSDSVSEDALTKFAQIVADGIGPKTNSQAFYIAKLFKLSACQRPSLALALCQAIDTVDVFDAESLDEDTLLHLLDAAANADIARYLNTDSFLSILTEFQSSSFSALHPKTAKQAAERLATRLQAWDIFEDALSNTQADFAAASAMLRDIGSGEQSLGIWLASMMGHDDLVTKLAENPLYPNSGGAYPKLFVRNGLNNTIGGMGLGGALSHDEFIAFVRAFIGVASVLAVWAWSDSLGNNVCRERTLGVLRLWQGTDYREIVNYLLLLRQFTLRLKWITANDTPRKSGIFGEQILADILDEPEAALNNDLVQTILSLKQPLSHISESDRLSMRKIALVVEDGLPAAIEELTRPSAHPLSYRRLRTLRVSVALVERELAEDPQKGDWTILQTLWDEQSTALIPRLADLLTETAQDLNGHFLITSPFPTQQQSSSATSLPQVLSQLFSLAEDILTLLLHLVLVPGSSSSSLPLGSGSAPFAFSLTSYTLRSLVLGVADVFACTDAADTIYAQGTPACISAQSARQVCLEFVRRASSCGPRGITIEPIGGKSGAEIVMYVLLKHSVASAGRDPAYHLLQMFALIDHILPESSSNGMAMGGEPTEDEKEGEKQKEHWVVDVLPNVLEETQGFFRQLDVENKVHLLRRLVRLG
;
A
#
# COMPACT_ATOMS: atom_id res chain seq x y z
N MET A 1 24.16 -3.46 23.35
CA MET A 1 23.94 -4.00 24.71
C MET A 1 22.44 -4.21 24.90
N GLN A 2 22.02 -5.48 24.96
CA GLN A 2 20.64 -5.98 24.94
C GLN A 2 19.90 -5.75 26.26
N VAL A 3 18.60 -5.50 26.19
CA VAL A 3 17.64 -5.61 27.30
C VAL A 3 16.56 -6.61 26.91
N VAL A 4 16.33 -7.63 27.74
CA VAL A 4 15.16 -8.53 27.66
C VAL A 4 14.18 -8.14 28.78
N ARG A 5 12.89 -7.96 28.45
CA ARG A 5 11.79 -7.75 29.40
C ARG A 5 11.13 -9.09 29.75
N SER A 6 10.83 -9.27 31.04
CA SER A 6 10.09 -10.39 31.61
C SER A 6 8.57 -10.20 31.57
N ILE A 7 7.82 -11.26 31.31
CA ILE A 7 6.43 -11.45 31.76
C ILE A 7 6.42 -12.67 32.70
N LEU A 8 5.85 -12.51 33.89
CA LEU A 8 5.69 -13.56 34.91
C LEU A 8 4.33 -14.26 34.75
N PRO A 9 4.26 -15.54 35.15
CA PRO A 9 3.40 -15.91 36.27
C PRO A 9 4.21 -16.44 37.46
N SER A 10 3.61 -16.32 38.63
CA SER A 10 4.12 -16.42 39.99
C SER A 10 4.98 -17.64 40.38
N ILE A 11 5.79 -17.39 41.44
CA ILE A 11 6.46 -18.31 42.39
C ILE A 11 7.91 -18.70 42.01
N LEU A 12 8.83 -17.74 42.21
CA LEU A 12 10.31 -17.81 42.41
C LEU A 12 10.99 -16.68 41.61
N ALA A 13 10.87 -15.44 42.10
CA ALA A 13 11.33 -14.25 41.40
C ALA A 13 12.86 -14.06 41.53
N GLN A 14 13.64 -14.49 40.54
CA GLN A 14 14.92 -13.84 40.22
C GLN A 14 14.60 -12.59 39.38
N ARG A 15 14.88 -11.39 39.93
CA ARG A 15 14.65 -10.12 39.22
C ARG A 15 15.87 -9.81 38.34
N LEU A 16 15.65 -9.74 37.03
CA LEU A 16 16.66 -9.28 36.07
C LEU A 16 16.67 -7.74 36.04
N MET A 17 17.81 -7.13 36.36
CA MET A 17 18.02 -5.68 36.26
C MET A 17 19.07 -5.42 35.18
N ILE A 18 18.74 -4.60 34.18
CA ILE A 18 19.66 -4.21 33.11
C ILE A 18 19.75 -2.69 33.10
N LEU A 19 20.99 -2.19 33.15
CA LEU A 19 21.31 -0.77 33.16
C LEU A 19 22.02 -0.43 31.85
N LYS A 20 21.53 0.58 31.13
CA LYS A 20 22.08 1.06 29.84
C LYS A 20 22.33 2.56 29.92
N GLY A 21 23.56 2.99 29.65
CA GLY A 21 23.99 4.39 29.66
C GLY A 21 25.51 4.51 29.50
N GLN A 22 26.03 5.71 29.24
CA GLN A 22 27.46 6.01 29.38
C GLN A 22 27.69 6.49 30.82
N PHE A 23 28.46 5.73 31.59
CA PHE A 23 28.74 6.06 32.99
C PHE A 23 30.25 6.12 33.19
N ASP A 24 30.75 7.20 33.79
CA ASP A 24 32.14 7.28 34.25
C ASP A 24 32.39 6.36 35.46
N ALA A 25 31.37 6.19 36.32
CA ALA A 25 31.33 5.20 37.39
C ALA A 25 29.88 4.84 37.75
N LEU A 26 29.63 3.57 38.09
CA LEU A 26 28.32 3.05 38.49
C LEU A 26 28.47 2.22 39.78
N SER A 27 27.81 2.66 40.85
CA SER A 27 27.81 1.95 42.14
C SER A 27 26.41 1.43 42.45
N LEU A 28 26.29 0.13 42.67
CA LEU A 28 25.03 -0.57 42.93
C LEU A 28 25.09 -1.35 44.23
N ALA A 29 24.12 -1.15 45.10
CA ALA A 29 23.90 -1.96 46.29
C ALA A 29 22.62 -2.77 46.11
N ILE A 30 22.75 -4.09 46.06
CA ILE A 30 21.62 -5.01 45.92
C ILE A 30 21.40 -5.70 47.27
N TYR A 31 20.23 -5.50 47.87
CA TYR A 31 19.86 -6.09 49.14
C TYR A 31 18.90 -7.27 48.90
N GLY A 32 19.28 -8.46 49.35
CA GLY A 32 18.49 -9.69 49.21
C GLY A 32 19.20 -10.91 49.80
N GLN A 33 18.47 -12.01 49.97
CA GLN A 33 19.00 -13.27 50.51
C GLN A 33 19.51 -14.14 49.35
N VAL A 34 20.77 -14.59 49.42
CA VAL A 34 21.37 -15.46 48.39
C VAL A 34 20.72 -16.84 48.48
N ILE A 35 19.92 -17.21 47.48
CA ILE A 35 19.43 -18.59 47.32
C ILE A 35 20.50 -19.35 46.54
N SER A 36 21.55 -19.78 47.23
CA SER A 36 22.53 -20.74 46.72
C SER A 36 22.53 -21.89 47.70
N ASP A 37 21.75 -22.95 47.41
CA ASP A 37 21.94 -24.30 47.95
C ASP A 37 20.95 -25.29 47.29
N LEU A 38 20.95 -25.36 45.96
CA LEU A 38 20.54 -26.59 45.27
C LEU A 38 21.72 -27.02 44.42
N VAL A 39 22.49 -27.95 44.98
CA VAL A 39 23.52 -28.74 44.32
C VAL A 39 23.00 -29.14 42.93
N PRO A 40 23.72 -28.86 41.82
CA PRO A 40 23.32 -29.41 40.54
C PRO A 40 23.43 -30.93 40.64
N PRO A 41 22.37 -31.71 40.38
CA PRO A 41 22.48 -33.15 40.39
C PRO A 41 23.43 -33.55 39.26
N SER A 42 24.61 -34.01 39.67
CA SER A 42 25.59 -34.64 38.81
C SER A 42 25.01 -35.95 38.25
N GLU A 43 25.09 -36.08 36.93
CA GLU A 43 25.11 -37.34 36.17
C GLU A 43 23.87 -38.25 36.27
N GLY A 44 23.03 -38.14 35.23
CA GLY A 44 21.95 -39.09 34.95
C GLY A 44 21.37 -38.86 33.56
N THR A 45 21.95 -39.50 32.57
CA THR A 45 21.48 -39.58 31.18
C THR A 45 20.07 -40.17 31.12
N ALA A 46 19.02 -39.34 31.03
CA ALA A 46 17.70 -39.73 30.48
C ALA A 46 16.75 -38.51 30.38
N ASN A 47 16.37 -38.18 29.15
CA ASN A 47 15.03 -37.66 28.79
C ASN A 47 14.48 -36.46 29.59
N SER A 48 15.25 -35.38 29.75
CA SER A 48 14.61 -34.06 29.87
C SER A 48 14.20 -33.64 28.46
N ALA A 49 12.98 -34.00 28.06
CA ALA A 49 12.36 -33.42 26.87
C ALA A 49 12.52 -31.90 26.99
N LEU A 50 13.23 -31.29 26.04
CA LEU A 50 13.28 -29.84 25.89
C LEU A 50 11.85 -29.36 26.04
N LYS A 51 11.55 -28.67 27.14
CA LYS A 51 10.27 -28.01 27.33
C LYS A 51 10.19 -26.99 26.19
N THR A 52 9.49 -27.36 25.13
CA THR A 52 9.11 -26.48 24.05
C THR A 52 8.49 -25.28 24.74
N ILE A 53 9.15 -24.12 24.65
CA ILE A 53 8.50 -22.85 24.98
C ILE A 53 7.26 -22.85 24.09
N ALA A 54 6.08 -22.85 24.71
CA ALA A 54 4.81 -22.84 23.97
C ALA A 54 4.94 -21.78 22.87
N SER A 55 4.68 -22.17 21.62
CA SER A 55 4.77 -21.20 20.52
C SER A 55 3.88 -20.03 20.91
N VAL A 56 4.42 -18.82 20.80
CA VAL A 56 3.65 -17.60 21.05
C VAL A 56 2.55 -17.58 20.00
N GLU A 57 1.38 -18.11 20.34
CA GLU A 57 0.19 -17.96 19.52
C GLU A 57 -0.07 -16.47 19.35
N SER A 58 -0.32 -16.05 18.11
CA SER A 58 -0.67 -14.67 17.78
C SER A 58 -1.90 -14.27 18.60
N LYS A 59 -1.69 -13.47 19.65
CA LYS A 59 -2.79 -13.03 20.50
C LYS A 59 -3.67 -12.08 19.69
N THR A 60 -4.90 -12.49 19.43
CA THR A 60 -5.92 -11.63 18.81
C THR A 60 -6.02 -10.31 19.57
N LEU A 61 -6.09 -9.18 18.84
CA LEU A 61 -6.25 -7.87 19.47
C LEU A 61 -7.51 -7.84 20.36
N SER A 62 -7.41 -7.14 21.48
CA SER A 62 -8.60 -6.87 22.31
C SER A 62 -9.62 -6.10 21.48
N ALA A 63 -10.91 -6.43 21.63
CA ALA A 63 -12.01 -5.71 20.97
C ALA A 63 -11.94 -4.18 21.20
N SER A 64 -11.43 -3.76 22.35
CA SER A 64 -11.26 -2.34 22.70
C SER A 64 -10.25 -1.57 21.83
N VAL A 65 -9.35 -2.27 21.12
CA VAL A 65 -8.30 -1.70 20.26
C VAL A 65 -8.42 -2.22 18.82
N ASN A 66 -9.49 -2.95 18.52
CA ASN A 66 -9.73 -3.55 17.21
C ASN A 66 -10.84 -2.74 16.51
N PRO A 67 -10.49 -1.76 15.64
CA PRO A 67 -11.47 -0.87 15.01
C PRO A 67 -12.42 -1.61 14.07
N ALA A 68 -11.95 -2.65 13.37
CA ALA A 68 -12.78 -3.41 12.45
C ALA A 68 -13.92 -4.17 13.17
N SER A 69 -13.63 -4.74 14.34
CA SER A 69 -14.64 -5.47 15.13
C SER A 69 -15.64 -4.57 15.87
N SER A 70 -15.39 -3.25 15.91
CA SER A 70 -16.26 -2.30 16.59
C SER A 70 -17.45 -1.93 15.71
N ALA A 71 -18.65 -1.90 16.30
CA ALA A 71 -19.83 -1.33 15.64
C ALA A 71 -19.65 0.18 15.38
N GLU A 72 -18.87 0.84 16.23
CA GLU A 72 -18.51 2.25 16.08
C GLU A 72 -16.98 2.38 15.92
N PRO A 73 -16.45 2.52 14.69
CA PRO A 73 -15.00 2.50 14.44
C PRO A 73 -14.26 3.69 15.07
N THR A 74 -14.96 4.79 15.37
CA THR A 74 -14.41 6.01 15.98
C THR A 74 -14.28 5.93 17.52
N PHE A 75 -14.82 4.89 18.15
CA PHE A 75 -14.89 4.76 19.61
C PHE A 75 -13.52 4.87 20.30
N LEU A 76 -12.49 4.19 19.76
CA LEU A 76 -11.14 4.25 20.32
C LEU A 76 -10.56 5.67 20.26
N ALA A 77 -10.77 6.39 19.16
CA ALA A 77 -10.31 7.76 19.01
C ALA A 77 -10.96 8.68 20.05
N ARG A 78 -12.27 8.58 20.27
CA ARG A 78 -12.96 9.35 21.32
C ARG A 78 -12.44 9.04 22.73
N ASN A 79 -12.16 7.76 23.02
CA ASN A 79 -11.57 7.37 24.30
C ASN A 79 -10.16 7.92 24.49
N LEU A 80 -9.34 7.96 23.44
CA LEU A 80 -8.01 8.58 23.50
C LEU A 80 -8.13 10.10 23.68
N LEU A 81 -9.08 10.73 23.00
CA LEU A 81 -9.35 12.16 23.09
C LEU A 81 -9.83 12.57 24.49
N SER A 82 -10.59 11.72 25.17
CA SER A 82 -11.05 11.93 26.56
C SER A 82 -9.93 11.99 27.61
N LEU A 83 -8.68 11.76 27.21
CA LEU A 83 -7.50 11.94 28.06
C LEU A 83 -7.05 13.40 28.17
N LEU A 84 -7.61 14.27 27.32
CA LEU A 84 -7.45 15.71 27.42
C LEU A 84 -8.47 16.28 28.41
N ASP A 85 -8.05 17.29 29.16
CA ASP A 85 -8.98 18.10 29.94
C ASP A 85 -9.80 18.96 28.96
N ASP A 86 -11.12 18.96 29.10
CA ASP A 86 -12.07 19.66 28.20
C ASP A 86 -11.90 19.33 26.70
N SER A 87 -12.04 18.04 26.37
CA SER A 87 -11.76 17.54 25.03
C SER A 87 -12.84 17.96 24.00
N PRO A 88 -12.47 18.62 22.89
CA PRO A 88 -13.43 18.97 21.83
C PRO A 88 -14.00 17.73 21.12
N PRO A 89 -15.14 17.86 20.40
CA PRO A 89 -15.70 16.77 19.60
C PRO A 89 -14.72 16.26 18.54
N LEU A 90 -14.74 14.93 18.28
CA LEU A 90 -13.88 14.30 17.28
C LEU A 90 -14.09 14.89 15.87
N SER A 91 -15.34 15.23 15.53
CA SER A 91 -15.68 15.86 14.25
C SER A 91 -14.98 17.22 14.10
N LEU A 92 -14.95 18.04 15.16
CA LEU A 92 -14.30 19.34 15.15
C LEU A 92 -12.78 19.22 14.94
N ILE A 93 -12.11 18.34 15.69
CA ILE A 93 -10.65 18.18 15.53
C ILE A 93 -10.29 17.59 14.17
N THR A 94 -11.15 16.74 13.60
CA THR A 94 -10.94 16.16 12.27
C THR A 94 -10.93 17.27 11.22
N LYS A 95 -11.90 18.20 11.32
CA LYS A 95 -11.94 19.40 10.46
C LYS A 95 -10.68 20.25 10.65
N LEU A 96 -10.32 20.59 11.89
CA LEU A 96 -9.19 21.49 12.16
C LEU A 96 -7.82 20.89 11.78
N MET A 97 -7.63 19.58 11.96
CA MET A 97 -6.34 18.93 11.68
C MET A 97 -6.13 18.56 10.22
N PHE A 98 -7.21 18.23 9.49
CA PHE A 98 -7.09 17.78 8.10
C PHE A 98 -7.60 18.78 7.07
N CYS A 99 -8.58 19.63 7.41
CA CYS A 99 -9.36 20.37 6.41
C CYS A 99 -9.26 21.90 6.53
N LEU A 100 -9.32 22.42 7.75
CA LEU A 100 -9.43 23.83 8.09
C LEU A 100 -8.25 24.17 8.98
N LYS A 101 -7.09 24.42 8.37
CA LYS A 101 -5.87 24.70 9.12
C LYS A 101 -6.07 26.00 9.91
N PRO A 102 -6.02 25.98 11.25
CA PRO A 102 -6.21 27.19 12.06
C PRO A 102 -5.09 28.19 11.80
N ASP A 103 -5.42 29.48 11.91
CA ASP A 103 -4.41 30.53 11.87
C ASP A 103 -3.55 30.48 13.14
N ASN A 104 -2.32 31.01 13.07
CA ASN A 104 -1.43 30.97 14.23
C ASN A 104 -2.01 31.76 15.42
N ASP A 105 -2.71 32.85 15.15
CA ASP A 105 -3.31 33.71 16.16
C ASP A 105 -4.50 33.03 16.86
N ASP A 106 -5.21 32.12 16.17
CA ASP A 106 -6.34 31.37 16.74
C ASP A 106 -5.91 30.50 17.93
N TRP A 107 -4.67 29.99 17.93
CA TRP A 107 -4.18 29.12 19.02
C TRP A 107 -4.04 29.83 20.36
N ASP A 108 -3.92 31.16 20.33
CA ASP A 108 -3.77 32.00 21.52
C ASP A 108 -5.12 32.51 22.06
N GLU A 109 -6.21 32.35 21.28
CA GLU A 109 -7.56 32.75 21.69
C GLU A 109 -8.13 31.80 22.77
N PRO A 110 -8.76 32.33 23.84
CA PRO A 110 -9.24 31.52 24.96
C PRO A 110 -10.40 30.59 24.58
N ASP A 111 -11.15 30.94 23.54
CA ASP A 111 -12.31 30.18 23.07
C ASP A 111 -11.92 29.10 22.04
N PHE A 112 -10.66 29.06 21.59
CA PHE A 112 -10.18 27.99 20.71
C PHE A 112 -10.21 26.63 21.42
N PRO A 113 -10.74 25.55 20.80
CA PRO A 113 -11.03 25.35 19.36
C PRO A 113 -12.44 25.72 18.88
N TYR A 114 -13.26 26.37 19.71
CA TYR A 114 -14.67 26.69 19.42
C TYR A 114 -14.85 28.05 18.74
N LEU A 115 -13.87 28.45 17.91
CA LEU A 115 -13.99 29.61 17.04
C LEU A 115 -14.77 29.19 15.79
N PHE A 116 -16.04 29.60 15.72
CA PHE A 116 -16.93 29.27 14.60
C PHE A 116 -17.08 30.44 13.63
N ALA A 117 -17.41 30.13 12.38
CA ALA A 117 -17.80 31.13 11.39
C ALA A 117 -19.11 31.83 11.80
N ASP A 118 -19.14 33.17 11.72
CA ASP A 118 -20.34 33.96 12.01
C ASP A 118 -20.94 34.49 10.69
N PHE A 119 -21.91 33.76 10.14
CA PHE A 119 -22.59 34.17 8.91
C PHE A 119 -23.29 35.54 9.03
N GLU A 120 -23.74 35.94 10.22
CA GLU A 120 -24.43 37.22 10.40
C GLU A 120 -23.47 38.40 10.36
N GLN A 121 -22.33 38.28 11.03
CA GLN A 121 -21.33 39.35 11.10
C GLN A 121 -20.38 39.34 9.90
N ASP A 122 -19.92 38.16 9.46
CA ASP A 122 -18.86 38.02 8.46
C ASP A 122 -19.38 38.07 7.02
N ILE A 123 -20.67 37.76 6.78
CA ILE A 123 -21.22 37.65 5.42
C ILE A 123 -22.49 38.49 5.22
N PHE A 124 -23.42 38.50 6.18
CA PHE A 124 -24.69 39.23 6.00
C PHE A 124 -24.61 40.72 6.35
N GLN A 125 -23.56 41.17 7.06
CA GLN A 125 -23.38 42.57 7.48
C GLN A 125 -22.28 43.33 6.71
N THR A 126 -21.40 42.66 5.96
CA THR A 126 -20.39 43.30 5.10
C THR A 126 -21.02 43.84 3.80
N ASN A 127 -21.90 44.84 3.94
CA ASN A 127 -22.01 46.03 3.07
C ASN A 127 -23.14 46.95 3.56
N PRO A 128 -22.88 48.26 3.74
CA PRO A 128 -22.29 49.05 2.67
C PRO A 128 -21.12 49.95 3.12
N LYS A 129 -19.95 49.83 2.47
CA LYS A 129 -19.00 50.94 2.41
C LYS A 129 -19.53 51.99 1.42
N VAL A 130 -20.37 52.91 1.91
CA VAL A 130 -20.57 54.22 1.26
C VAL A 130 -19.53 55.17 1.84
N ASP A 131 -18.34 55.17 1.23
CA ASP A 131 -17.41 56.30 1.36
C ASP A 131 -17.27 56.94 -0.02
N GLY A 132 -18.24 57.78 -0.40
CA GLY A 132 -18.20 58.57 -1.63
C GLY A 132 -19.58 59.04 -2.10
N ASP A 133 -19.81 60.34 -2.03
CA ASP A 133 -21.05 61.11 -2.20
C ASP A 133 -21.80 61.04 -3.56
N GLU A 134 -21.71 59.96 -4.35
CA GLU A 134 -22.42 59.86 -5.64
C GLU A 134 -23.47 58.74 -5.66
N ALA A 135 -24.41 58.82 -4.71
CA ALA A 135 -25.67 58.08 -4.76
C ALA A 135 -26.65 58.75 -5.72
N VAL A 136 -26.48 58.56 -7.03
CA VAL A 136 -27.49 58.91 -8.04
C VAL A 136 -27.58 57.80 -9.09
N ASN A 137 -28.28 56.72 -8.74
CA ASN A 137 -29.34 56.05 -9.49
C ASN A 137 -29.50 54.61 -8.99
N GLY A 138 -30.73 54.27 -8.59
CA GLY A 138 -31.05 53.06 -7.86
C GLY A 138 -30.83 51.78 -8.66
N GLU A 139 -29.85 51.01 -8.21
CA GLU A 139 -29.86 49.55 -8.16
C GLU A 139 -28.89 49.20 -7.01
N TYR A 140 -29.44 48.92 -5.81
CA TYR A 140 -28.62 48.50 -4.67
C TYR A 140 -28.16 47.06 -4.92
N GLY A 141 -27.19 46.88 -5.82
CA GLY A 141 -26.46 45.63 -5.96
C GLY A 141 -25.64 45.42 -4.69
N VAL A 142 -25.95 44.38 -3.93
CA VAL A 142 -25.07 43.89 -2.88
C VAL A 142 -23.78 43.48 -3.58
N ASN A 143 -22.68 44.19 -3.33
CA ASN A 143 -21.38 43.84 -3.91
C ASN A 143 -20.80 42.66 -3.12
N PHE A 144 -21.30 41.46 -3.40
CA PHE A 144 -20.84 40.22 -2.78
C PHE A 144 -19.40 39.93 -3.19
N ASP A 145 -18.52 39.71 -2.21
CA ASP A 145 -17.12 39.35 -2.44
C ASP A 145 -16.90 37.86 -2.11
N PHE A 146 -16.44 37.10 -3.09
CA PHE A 146 -16.10 35.70 -2.92
C PHE A 146 -14.93 35.51 -1.94
N GLU A 147 -14.02 36.48 -1.81
CA GLU A 147 -12.90 36.38 -0.86
C GLU A 147 -13.39 36.44 0.59
N GLU A 148 -14.29 37.38 0.92
CA GLU A 148 -14.89 37.47 2.26
C GLU A 148 -15.67 36.19 2.62
N ALA A 149 -16.43 35.63 1.67
CA ALA A 149 -17.15 34.38 1.88
C ALA A 149 -16.21 33.19 2.11
N LEU A 150 -15.06 33.15 1.43
CA LEU A 150 -14.05 32.11 1.61
C LEU A 150 -13.32 32.24 2.95
N ASP A 151 -13.04 33.47 3.38
CA ASP A 151 -12.43 33.75 4.68
C ASP A 151 -13.37 33.36 5.82
N ALA A 152 -14.66 33.66 5.71
CA ALA A 152 -15.67 33.18 6.66
C ALA A 152 -15.71 31.64 6.71
N MET A 153 -15.65 30.99 5.54
CA MET A 153 -15.66 29.52 5.40
C MET A 153 -14.36 28.82 5.79
N SER A 154 -13.29 29.59 6.09
CA SER A 154 -12.04 29.04 6.61
C SER A 154 -12.18 28.52 8.05
N LYS A 155 -13.22 28.97 8.77
CA LYS A 155 -13.54 28.54 10.14
C LYS A 155 -14.60 27.43 10.15
N PRO A 156 -14.63 26.57 11.19
CA PRO A 156 -15.69 25.60 11.37
C PRO A 156 -17.07 26.26 11.47
N VAL A 157 -18.09 25.66 10.87
CA VAL A 157 -19.48 26.08 11.05
C VAL A 157 -20.08 25.40 12.27
N SER A 158 -20.69 26.18 13.17
CA SER A 158 -21.34 25.65 14.37
C SER A 158 -22.55 24.78 14.04
N ASP A 159 -22.74 23.71 14.81
CA ASP A 159 -23.94 22.87 14.75
C ASP A 159 -25.21 23.62 15.18
N SER A 160 -25.07 24.79 15.81
CA SER A 160 -26.20 25.65 16.20
C SER A 160 -26.73 26.54 15.09
N VAL A 161 -26.03 26.66 13.95
CA VAL A 161 -26.49 27.48 12.82
C VAL A 161 -27.74 26.84 12.19
N SER A 162 -28.77 27.65 11.95
CA SER A 162 -30.03 27.20 11.35
C SER A 162 -29.89 26.89 9.87
N GLU A 163 -30.63 25.88 9.40
CA GLU A 163 -30.68 25.48 7.98
C GLU A 163 -31.09 26.64 7.03
N ASP A 164 -31.98 27.53 7.48
CA ASP A 164 -32.39 28.72 6.73
C ASP A 164 -31.21 29.67 6.46
N ALA A 165 -30.29 29.81 7.42
CA ALA A 165 -29.11 30.65 7.29
C ALA A 165 -28.10 30.05 6.29
N LEU A 166 -27.93 28.73 6.31
CA LEU A 166 -27.07 28.01 5.35
C LEU A 166 -27.63 28.12 3.92
N THR A 167 -28.95 27.97 3.77
CA THR A 167 -29.64 28.13 2.48
C THR A 167 -29.54 29.55 1.97
N LYS A 168 -29.73 30.54 2.85
CA LYS A 168 -29.57 31.97 2.51
C LYS A 168 -28.14 32.27 2.05
N PHE A 169 -27.13 31.72 2.74
CA PHE A 169 -25.74 31.84 2.33
C PHE A 169 -25.52 31.26 0.93
N ALA A 170 -26.00 30.04 0.68
CA ALA A 170 -25.88 29.41 -0.64
C ALA A 170 -26.56 30.21 -1.76
N GLN A 171 -27.73 30.81 -1.48
CA GLN A 171 -28.42 31.68 -2.45
C GLN A 171 -27.62 32.95 -2.75
N ILE A 172 -27.02 33.59 -1.73
CA ILE A 172 -26.18 34.78 -1.93
C ILE A 172 -24.96 34.45 -2.80
N VAL A 173 -24.34 33.30 -2.56
CA VAL A 173 -23.23 32.81 -3.40
C VAL A 173 -23.70 32.61 -4.84
N ALA A 174 -24.86 31.98 -5.04
CA ALA A 174 -25.42 31.73 -6.37
C ALA A 174 -25.78 33.03 -7.10
N ASP A 175 -26.37 34.01 -6.40
CA ASP A 175 -26.71 35.32 -6.96
C ASP A 175 -25.45 36.14 -7.32
N GLY A 176 -24.32 35.86 -6.67
CA GLY A 176 -23.01 36.46 -6.94
C GLY A 176 -22.27 35.86 -8.14
N ILE A 177 -22.77 34.77 -8.74
CA ILE A 177 -22.15 34.11 -9.91
C ILE A 177 -22.26 35.03 -11.13
N GLY A 178 -21.11 35.56 -11.55
CA GLY A 178 -20.93 36.34 -12.77
C GLY A 178 -20.64 35.47 -14.02
N PRO A 179 -20.07 36.06 -15.09
CA PRO A 179 -19.73 35.33 -16.30
C PRO A 179 -18.59 34.32 -16.08
N LYS A 180 -18.63 33.21 -16.82
CA LYS A 180 -17.60 32.16 -16.76
C LYS A 180 -16.19 32.73 -16.93
N THR A 181 -15.42 32.65 -15.87
CA THR A 181 -14.01 33.06 -15.82
C THR A 181 -13.24 32.08 -14.94
N ASN A 182 -11.94 31.92 -15.20
CA ASN A 182 -11.09 31.03 -14.42
C ASN A 182 -11.07 31.42 -12.94
N SER A 183 -11.06 32.71 -12.63
CA SER A 183 -11.10 33.22 -11.25
C SER A 183 -12.39 32.80 -10.53
N GLN A 184 -13.54 32.91 -11.20
CA GLN A 184 -14.81 32.52 -10.61
C GLN A 184 -14.91 31.00 -10.41
N ALA A 185 -14.50 30.21 -11.40
CA ALA A 185 -14.43 28.75 -11.28
C ALA A 185 -13.52 28.34 -10.11
N PHE A 186 -12.37 28.99 -9.95
CA PHE A 186 -11.46 28.78 -8.84
C PHE A 186 -12.10 29.08 -7.48
N TYR A 187 -12.75 30.24 -7.30
CA TYR A 187 -13.38 30.61 -6.03
C TYR A 187 -14.54 29.67 -5.67
N ILE A 188 -15.38 29.30 -6.64
CA ILE A 188 -16.48 28.35 -6.41
C ILE A 188 -15.94 26.95 -6.08
N ALA A 189 -14.93 26.46 -6.79
CA ALA A 189 -14.27 25.19 -6.47
C ALA A 189 -13.67 25.19 -5.05
N LYS A 190 -13.03 26.29 -4.66
CA LYS A 190 -12.50 26.47 -3.30
C LYS A 190 -13.61 26.50 -2.26
N LEU A 191 -14.75 27.12 -2.56
CA LEU A 191 -15.92 27.14 -1.68
C LEU A 191 -16.52 25.74 -1.51
N PHE A 192 -16.68 24.98 -2.60
CA PHE A 192 -17.09 23.58 -2.52
C PHE A 192 -16.15 22.80 -1.62
N LYS A 193 -14.83 22.92 -1.82
CA LYS A 193 -13.82 22.28 -0.97
C LYS A 193 -13.96 22.62 0.51
N LEU A 194 -14.15 23.90 0.86
CA LEU A 194 -14.30 24.33 2.25
C LEU A 194 -15.64 23.87 2.83
N SER A 195 -16.73 23.86 2.05
CA SER A 195 -18.02 23.35 2.50
C SER A 195 -18.03 21.83 2.70
N ALA A 196 -17.21 21.10 1.94
CA ALA A 196 -17.16 19.64 1.92
C ALA A 196 -16.81 19.01 3.27
N CYS A 197 -15.97 19.68 4.07
CA CYS A 197 -15.58 19.23 5.41
C CYS A 197 -16.52 19.71 6.52
N GLN A 198 -17.51 20.55 6.20
CA GLN A 198 -18.41 21.16 7.18
C GLN A 198 -19.58 20.22 7.50
N ARG A 199 -20.75 20.77 7.82
CA ARG A 199 -21.98 19.99 8.02
C ARG A 199 -22.56 19.60 6.65
N PRO A 200 -23.10 18.39 6.48
CA PRO A 200 -23.64 17.93 5.19
C PRO A 200 -24.67 18.90 4.59
N SER A 201 -25.52 19.51 5.44
CA SER A 201 -26.54 20.45 4.97
C SER A 201 -26.01 21.70 4.29
N LEU A 202 -24.81 22.19 4.64
CA LEU A 202 -24.20 23.33 3.97
C LEU A 202 -23.69 22.96 2.57
N ALA A 203 -23.02 21.81 2.43
CA ALA A 203 -22.58 21.32 1.13
C ALA A 203 -23.79 21.09 0.20
N LEU A 204 -24.84 20.46 0.73
CA LEU A 204 -26.09 20.21 0.01
C LEU A 204 -26.81 21.51 -0.40
N ALA A 205 -26.86 22.52 0.49
CA ALA A 205 -27.42 23.84 0.16
C ALA A 205 -26.67 24.51 -1.00
N LEU A 206 -25.34 24.45 -1.01
CA LEU A 206 -24.52 24.99 -2.11
C LEU A 206 -24.71 24.22 -3.42
N CYS A 207 -24.72 22.89 -3.37
CA CYS A 207 -24.99 22.04 -4.54
C CYS A 207 -26.37 22.31 -5.14
N GLN A 208 -27.37 22.62 -4.32
CA GLN A 208 -28.72 22.94 -4.81
C GLN A 208 -28.84 24.34 -5.41
N ALA A 209 -28.04 25.29 -4.94
CA ALA A 209 -28.11 26.69 -5.38
C ALA A 209 -27.26 26.99 -6.62
N ILE A 210 -26.13 26.29 -6.80
CA ILE A 210 -25.13 26.59 -7.83
C ILE A 210 -25.25 25.59 -8.98
N ASP A 211 -25.55 26.03 -10.20
CA ASP A 211 -25.48 25.16 -11.39
C ASP A 211 -24.03 25.01 -11.89
N THR A 212 -23.52 23.78 -11.97
CA THR A 212 -22.17 23.48 -12.50
C THR A 212 -21.97 23.97 -13.92
N VAL A 213 -23.02 23.96 -14.75
CA VAL A 213 -22.93 24.34 -16.17
C VAL A 213 -22.78 25.85 -16.32
N ASP A 214 -23.20 26.64 -15.33
CA ASP A 214 -23.04 28.09 -15.35
C ASP A 214 -21.66 28.54 -14.85
N VAL A 215 -20.96 27.70 -14.09
CA VAL A 215 -19.67 28.01 -13.48
C VAL A 215 -18.49 27.42 -14.25
N PHE A 216 -18.60 26.17 -14.71
CA PHE A 216 -17.48 25.42 -15.27
C PHE A 216 -17.62 25.19 -16.78
N ASP A 217 -16.49 25.19 -17.48
CA ASP A 217 -16.30 24.75 -18.85
C ASP A 217 -14.83 24.37 -19.08
N ALA A 218 -14.49 23.83 -20.25
CA ALA A 218 -13.13 23.37 -20.52
C ALA A 218 -12.08 24.50 -20.55
N GLU A 219 -12.48 25.77 -20.70
CA GLU A 219 -11.55 26.92 -20.75
C GLU A 219 -11.30 27.54 -19.37
N SER A 220 -12.29 27.47 -18.49
CA SER A 220 -12.23 27.99 -17.11
C SER A 220 -11.50 27.07 -16.14
N LEU A 221 -11.34 25.79 -16.48
CA LEU A 221 -10.63 24.82 -15.64
C LEU A 221 -9.11 24.96 -15.78
N ASP A 222 -8.44 25.08 -14.63
CA ASP A 222 -6.99 24.97 -14.49
C ASP A 222 -6.61 23.92 -13.43
N GLU A 223 -5.31 23.73 -13.23
CA GLU A 223 -4.80 22.71 -12.29
C GLU A 223 -5.30 22.92 -10.87
N ASP A 224 -5.23 24.15 -10.36
CA ASP A 224 -5.63 24.46 -8.98
C ASP A 224 -7.14 24.30 -8.76
N THR A 225 -7.95 24.72 -9.73
CA THR A 225 -9.41 24.53 -9.71
C THR A 225 -9.75 23.04 -9.68
N LEU A 226 -9.11 22.23 -10.53
CA LEU A 226 -9.29 20.78 -10.56
C LEU A 226 -8.87 20.11 -9.24
N LEU A 227 -7.77 20.54 -8.63
CA LEU A 227 -7.33 20.03 -7.33
C LEU A 227 -8.32 20.38 -6.21
N HIS A 228 -8.91 21.57 -6.23
CA HIS A 228 -9.95 21.94 -5.27
C HIS A 228 -11.23 21.12 -5.45
N LEU A 229 -11.67 20.89 -6.69
CA LEU A 229 -12.82 20.03 -6.98
C LEU A 229 -12.53 18.57 -6.62
N LEU A 230 -11.30 18.10 -6.83
CA LEU A 230 -10.87 16.75 -6.45
C LEU A 230 -10.97 16.54 -4.93
N ASP A 231 -10.50 17.49 -4.12
CA ASP A 231 -10.66 17.45 -2.68
C ASP A 231 -12.14 17.53 -2.27
N ALA A 232 -12.92 18.43 -2.89
CA ALA A 232 -14.35 18.57 -2.62
C ALA A 232 -15.13 17.28 -2.92
N ALA A 233 -14.77 16.58 -4.00
CA ALA A 233 -15.34 15.29 -4.41
C ALA A 233 -15.01 14.14 -3.45
N ALA A 234 -14.23 14.35 -2.39
CA ALA A 234 -14.13 13.41 -1.28
C ALA A 234 -15.33 13.46 -0.33
N ASN A 235 -16.28 14.39 -0.53
CA ASN A 235 -17.58 14.44 0.16
C ASN A 235 -18.64 13.76 -0.71
N ALA A 236 -19.50 12.93 -0.09
CA ALA A 236 -20.51 12.15 -0.80
C ALA A 236 -21.52 13.01 -1.58
N ASP A 237 -22.05 14.08 -0.97
CA ASP A 237 -23.07 14.92 -1.59
C ASP A 237 -22.52 15.71 -2.78
N ILE A 238 -21.31 16.28 -2.64
CA ILE A 238 -20.64 16.99 -3.74
C ILE A 238 -20.29 16.02 -4.87
N ALA A 239 -19.83 14.81 -4.54
CA ALA A 239 -19.53 13.81 -5.55
C ALA A 239 -20.79 13.39 -6.34
N ARG A 240 -21.90 13.10 -5.65
CA ARG A 240 -23.19 12.81 -6.29
C ARG A 240 -23.66 13.97 -7.17
N TYR A 241 -23.46 15.21 -6.71
CA TYR A 241 -23.85 16.41 -7.46
C TYR A 241 -23.03 16.61 -8.74
N LEU A 242 -21.70 16.40 -8.66
CA LEU A 242 -20.80 16.55 -9.81
C LEU A 242 -20.82 15.33 -10.75
N ASN A 243 -21.31 14.18 -10.30
CA ASN A 243 -21.42 12.96 -11.12
C ASN A 243 -22.61 13.02 -12.09
N THR A 244 -22.59 14.02 -12.97
CA THR A 244 -23.58 14.25 -14.03
C THR A 244 -22.91 14.13 -15.40
N ASP A 245 -23.66 13.64 -16.39
CA ASP A 245 -23.16 13.50 -17.77
C ASP A 245 -22.64 14.84 -18.32
N SER A 246 -23.26 15.97 -17.96
CA SER A 246 -22.84 17.31 -18.34
C SER A 246 -21.46 17.67 -17.80
N PHE A 247 -21.22 17.46 -16.50
CA PHE A 247 -19.95 17.80 -15.88
C PHE A 247 -18.83 16.84 -16.30
N LEU A 248 -19.12 15.54 -16.40
CA LEU A 248 -18.17 14.56 -16.94
C LEU A 248 -17.78 14.88 -18.39
N SER A 249 -18.73 15.36 -19.21
CA SER A 249 -18.44 15.81 -20.57
C SER A 249 -17.43 16.98 -20.58
N ILE A 250 -17.56 17.94 -19.66
CA ILE A 250 -16.60 19.05 -19.51
C ILE A 250 -15.19 18.52 -19.21
N LEU A 251 -15.04 17.53 -18.32
CA LEU A 251 -13.74 16.92 -18.01
C LEU A 251 -13.15 16.19 -19.22
N THR A 252 -13.97 15.47 -19.99
CA THR A 252 -13.52 14.81 -21.22
C THR A 252 -13.12 15.81 -22.31
N GLU A 253 -13.84 16.94 -22.41
CA GLU A 253 -13.50 18.02 -23.32
C GLU A 253 -12.18 18.68 -22.91
N PHE A 254 -11.98 18.97 -21.62
CA PHE A 254 -10.71 19.47 -21.10
C PHE A 254 -9.53 18.57 -21.49
N GLN A 255 -9.68 17.25 -21.35
CA GLN A 255 -8.66 16.28 -21.71
C GLN A 255 -8.38 16.21 -23.23
N SER A 256 -9.44 16.29 -24.05
CA SER A 256 -9.39 16.06 -25.50
C SER A 256 -9.23 17.32 -26.36
N SER A 257 -9.42 18.51 -25.79
CA SER A 257 -9.39 19.80 -26.50
C SER A 257 -8.09 20.02 -27.26
N SER A 258 -8.10 20.79 -28.36
CA SER A 258 -6.86 21.16 -29.06
C SER A 258 -5.91 22.04 -28.20
N PHE A 259 -6.45 22.64 -27.13
CA PHE A 259 -5.68 23.32 -26.09
C PHE A 259 -4.97 22.36 -25.12
N SER A 260 -5.26 21.05 -25.18
CA SER A 260 -4.61 19.98 -24.42
C SER A 260 -3.07 19.97 -24.58
N ALA A 261 -2.51 20.50 -25.67
CA ALA A 261 -1.05 20.65 -25.81
C ALA A 261 -0.43 21.73 -24.88
N LEU A 262 -1.22 22.69 -24.41
CA LEU A 262 -0.78 23.79 -23.52
C LEU A 262 -0.93 23.45 -22.03
N HIS A 263 -1.84 22.55 -21.68
CA HIS A 263 -2.06 22.17 -20.27
C HIS A 263 -0.96 21.22 -19.75
N PRO A 264 -0.49 21.43 -18.50
CA PRO A 264 0.49 20.55 -17.89
C PRO A 264 -0.08 19.13 -17.72
N LYS A 265 0.82 18.12 -17.75
CA LYS A 265 0.45 16.70 -17.58
C LYS A 265 -0.31 16.48 -16.26
N THR A 266 0.07 17.21 -15.22
CA THR A 266 -0.54 17.17 -13.88
C THR A 266 -2.00 17.61 -13.89
N ALA A 267 -2.36 18.65 -14.62
CA ALA A 267 -3.76 19.09 -14.75
C ALA A 267 -4.64 18.02 -15.42
N LYS A 268 -4.15 17.35 -16.47
CA LYS A 268 -4.90 16.26 -17.13
C LYS A 268 -5.09 15.06 -16.21
N GLN A 269 -4.05 14.70 -15.47
CA GLN A 269 -4.12 13.65 -14.46
C GLN A 269 -5.10 14.02 -13.35
N ALA A 270 -5.13 15.29 -12.91
CA ALA A 270 -6.11 15.75 -11.92
C ALA A 270 -7.55 15.64 -12.45
N ALA A 271 -7.81 15.99 -13.72
CA ALA A 271 -9.12 15.82 -14.34
C ALA A 271 -9.54 14.34 -14.47
N GLU A 272 -8.63 13.46 -14.89
CA GLU A 272 -8.88 12.02 -14.98
C GLU A 272 -9.17 11.40 -13.62
N ARG A 273 -8.36 11.78 -12.62
CA ARG A 273 -8.51 11.36 -11.24
C ARG A 273 -9.83 11.86 -10.63
N LEU A 274 -10.23 13.09 -10.94
CA LEU A 274 -11.53 13.65 -10.52
C LEU A 274 -12.69 12.84 -11.13
N ALA A 275 -12.69 12.62 -12.44
CA ALA A 275 -13.73 11.83 -13.11
C ALA A 275 -13.84 10.41 -12.52
N THR A 276 -12.69 9.76 -12.30
CA THR A 276 -12.61 8.42 -11.70
C THR A 276 -13.17 8.43 -10.26
N ARG A 277 -12.82 9.43 -9.45
CA ARG A 277 -13.30 9.56 -8.07
C ARG A 277 -14.81 9.78 -7.98
N LEU A 278 -15.37 10.60 -8.87
CA LEU A 278 -16.81 10.85 -8.94
C LEU A 278 -17.60 9.55 -9.20
N GLN A 279 -17.15 8.76 -10.18
CA GLN A 279 -17.78 7.48 -10.51
C GLN A 279 -17.55 6.42 -9.44
N ALA A 280 -16.39 6.44 -8.76
CA ALA A 280 -16.05 5.47 -7.74
C ALA A 280 -16.92 5.59 -6.46
N TRP A 281 -17.55 6.74 -6.20
CA TRP A 281 -18.50 6.90 -5.11
C TRP A 281 -19.71 5.96 -5.23
N ASP A 282 -20.27 5.81 -6.43
CA ASP A 282 -21.40 4.91 -6.67
C ASP A 282 -21.00 3.46 -6.37
N ILE A 283 -19.79 3.06 -6.77
CA ILE A 283 -19.23 1.73 -6.51
C ILE A 283 -19.00 1.51 -5.02
N PHE A 284 -18.45 2.50 -4.33
CA PHE A 284 -18.19 2.44 -2.89
C PHE A 284 -19.49 2.34 -2.09
N GLU A 285 -20.50 3.14 -2.42
CA GLU A 285 -21.79 3.09 -1.74
C GLU A 285 -22.55 1.79 -1.99
N ASP A 286 -22.47 1.25 -3.21
CA ASP A 286 -23.00 -0.09 -3.52
C ASP A 286 -22.28 -1.15 -2.68
N ALA A 287 -20.94 -1.09 -2.60
CA ALA A 287 -20.13 -2.03 -1.82
C ALA A 287 -20.42 -2.02 -0.31
N LEU A 288 -20.95 -0.93 0.25
CA LEU A 288 -21.40 -0.92 1.65
C LEU A 288 -22.64 -1.80 1.87
N SER A 289 -23.48 -2.02 0.86
CA SER A 289 -24.78 -2.71 1.03
C SER A 289 -24.89 -4.02 0.23
N ASN A 290 -24.14 -4.14 -0.87
CA ASN A 290 -24.21 -5.23 -1.83
C ASN A 290 -23.04 -6.22 -1.65
N THR A 291 -23.38 -7.47 -1.33
CA THR A 291 -22.40 -8.55 -1.11
C THR A 291 -21.62 -8.99 -2.36
N GLN A 292 -22.01 -8.52 -3.55
CA GLN A 292 -21.39 -8.86 -4.84
C GLN A 292 -20.83 -7.63 -5.57
N ALA A 293 -20.64 -6.52 -4.86
CA ALA A 293 -20.07 -5.30 -5.44
C ALA A 293 -18.58 -5.46 -5.81
N ASP A 294 -18.06 -4.49 -6.55
CA ASP A 294 -16.63 -4.42 -6.86
C ASP A 294 -15.84 -3.83 -5.67
N PHE A 295 -15.48 -4.72 -4.73
CA PHE A 295 -14.69 -4.36 -3.55
C PHE A 295 -13.28 -3.85 -3.91
N ALA A 296 -12.70 -4.29 -5.02
CA ALA A 296 -11.36 -3.87 -5.43
C ALA A 296 -11.37 -2.40 -5.90
N ALA A 297 -12.35 -2.02 -6.72
CA ALA A 297 -12.55 -0.64 -7.14
C ALA A 297 -12.90 0.27 -5.95
N ALA A 298 -13.77 -0.18 -5.04
CA ALA A 298 -14.10 0.57 -3.82
C ALA A 298 -12.88 0.78 -2.91
N SER A 299 -12.02 -0.22 -2.74
CA SER A 299 -10.76 -0.08 -2.00
C SER A 299 -9.74 0.82 -2.71
N ALA A 300 -9.70 0.80 -4.05
CA ALA A 300 -8.85 1.69 -4.83
C ALA A 300 -9.25 3.17 -4.67
N MET A 301 -10.54 3.45 -4.52
CA MET A 301 -11.04 4.78 -4.17
C MET A 301 -10.55 5.23 -2.78
N LEU A 302 -10.60 4.36 -1.78
CA LEU A 302 -10.10 4.69 -0.43
C LEU A 302 -8.58 4.91 -0.42
N ARG A 303 -7.85 4.15 -1.23
CA ARG A 303 -6.42 4.41 -1.46
C ARG A 303 -6.25 5.82 -2.02
N ASP A 304 -6.96 6.14 -3.09
CA ASP A 304 -6.88 7.44 -3.74
C ASP A 304 -7.18 8.60 -2.77
N ILE A 305 -8.25 8.50 -1.97
CA ILE A 305 -8.61 9.49 -0.94
C ILE A 305 -7.53 9.60 0.14
N GLY A 306 -7.02 8.47 0.63
CA GLY A 306 -6.00 8.43 1.68
C GLY A 306 -4.62 8.94 1.28
N SER A 307 -4.40 9.27 0.00
CA SER A 307 -3.16 9.90 -0.47
C SER A 307 -3.07 11.41 -0.20
N GLY A 308 -4.21 12.06 0.10
CA GLY A 308 -4.30 13.49 0.35
C GLY A 308 -4.89 13.81 1.72
N GLU A 309 -4.27 14.73 2.46
CA GLU A 309 -4.72 15.12 3.81
C GLU A 309 -6.13 15.70 3.81
N GLN A 310 -6.37 16.66 2.92
CA GLN A 310 -7.65 17.34 2.78
C GLN A 310 -8.74 16.35 2.35
N SER A 311 -8.49 15.58 1.29
CA SER A 311 -9.37 14.52 0.81
C SER A 311 -9.72 13.51 1.92
N LEU A 312 -8.73 13.02 2.67
CA LEU A 312 -8.96 12.11 3.80
C LEU A 312 -9.83 12.74 4.89
N GLY A 313 -9.55 13.99 5.24
CA GLY A 313 -10.31 14.74 6.25
C GLY A 313 -11.76 14.95 5.85
N ILE A 314 -12.00 15.37 4.61
CA ILE A 314 -13.33 15.57 4.03
C ILE A 314 -14.09 14.24 4.00
N TRP A 315 -13.47 13.16 3.53
CA TRP A 315 -14.09 11.84 3.49
C TRP A 315 -14.41 11.33 4.90
N LEU A 316 -13.49 11.49 5.86
CA LEU A 316 -13.72 11.08 7.25
C LEU A 316 -14.85 11.89 7.89
N ALA A 317 -14.90 13.21 7.63
CA ALA A 317 -16.02 14.05 8.06
C ALA A 317 -17.35 13.60 7.43
N SER A 318 -17.34 13.21 6.16
CA SER A 318 -18.51 12.65 5.47
C SER A 318 -18.97 11.35 6.12
N MET A 319 -18.07 10.39 6.36
CA MET A 319 -18.37 9.11 7.03
C MET A 319 -18.84 9.25 8.48
N MET A 320 -18.53 10.37 9.14
CA MET A 320 -19.00 10.67 10.50
C MET A 320 -20.30 11.48 10.53
N GLY A 321 -20.58 12.26 9.48
CA GLY A 321 -21.68 13.23 9.46
C GLY A 321 -22.90 12.83 8.63
N HIS A 322 -22.76 11.89 7.69
CA HIS A 322 -23.86 11.43 6.83
C HIS A 322 -24.56 10.22 7.43
N ASP A 323 -25.80 10.40 7.89
CA ASP A 323 -26.57 9.37 8.57
C ASP A 323 -26.83 8.14 7.68
N ASP A 324 -26.98 8.31 6.36
CA ASP A 324 -27.17 7.21 5.42
C ASP A 324 -25.93 6.30 5.33
N LEU A 325 -24.73 6.87 5.25
CA LEU A 325 -23.47 6.11 5.23
C LEU A 325 -23.20 5.41 6.57
N VAL A 326 -23.44 6.11 7.68
CA VAL A 326 -23.30 5.55 9.03
C VAL A 326 -24.26 4.37 9.21
N THR A 327 -25.51 4.51 8.75
CA THR A 327 -26.53 3.47 8.85
C THR A 327 -26.16 2.26 8.00
N LYS A 328 -25.79 2.45 6.72
CA LYS A 328 -25.30 1.37 5.83
C LYS A 328 -24.14 0.59 6.48
N LEU A 329 -23.20 1.28 7.11
CA LEU A 329 -22.07 0.62 7.78
C LEU A 329 -22.48 -0.12 9.07
N ALA A 330 -23.45 0.40 9.81
CA ALA A 330 -23.96 -0.20 11.05
C ALA A 330 -24.83 -1.44 10.81
N GLU A 331 -25.53 -1.51 9.67
CA GLU A 331 -26.40 -2.63 9.27
C GLU A 331 -25.64 -3.94 9.00
N ASN A 332 -24.30 -3.88 8.87
CA ASN A 332 -23.43 -5.01 8.56
C ASN A 332 -22.59 -5.45 9.78
N PRO A 333 -23.15 -6.13 10.81
CA PRO A 333 -22.39 -6.55 11.97
C PRO A 333 -21.37 -7.64 11.61
N LEU A 334 -20.12 -7.44 12.02
CA LEU A 334 -19.06 -8.42 11.80
C LEU A 334 -19.00 -9.40 12.97
N TYR A 335 -18.98 -10.70 12.68
CA TYR A 335 -18.87 -11.72 13.71
C TYR A 335 -17.39 -11.96 14.07
N PRO A 336 -17.02 -11.97 15.36
CA PRO A 336 -15.62 -12.06 15.82
C PRO A 336 -14.89 -13.36 15.44
N ASN A 337 -15.57 -14.32 14.79
CA ASN A 337 -14.99 -15.58 14.33
C ASN A 337 -14.55 -15.55 12.85
N SER A 338 -14.74 -14.43 12.14
CA SER A 338 -14.16 -14.21 10.81
C SER A 338 -12.67 -13.90 10.96
N GLY A 339 -11.90 -14.87 11.45
CA GLY A 339 -10.46 -14.79 11.69
C GLY A 339 -9.61 -14.82 10.41
N GLY A 340 -10.12 -14.23 9.32
CA GLY A 340 -9.36 -14.02 8.09
C GLY A 340 -8.33 -12.90 8.30
N ALA A 341 -7.13 -13.10 7.76
CA ALA A 341 -6.19 -12.00 7.59
C ALA A 341 -6.86 -10.91 6.76
N TYR A 342 -6.79 -9.66 7.20
CA TYR A 342 -7.35 -8.54 6.43
C TYR A 342 -6.67 -8.52 5.05
N PRO A 343 -7.45 -8.39 3.97
CA PRO A 343 -6.88 -8.34 2.65
C PRO A 343 -5.91 -7.16 2.54
N LYS A 344 -4.74 -7.43 1.96
CA LYS A 344 -3.77 -6.38 1.63
C LYS A 344 -4.30 -5.64 0.40
N LEU A 345 -4.96 -4.51 0.60
CA LEU A 345 -5.75 -3.82 -0.42
C LEU A 345 -4.98 -2.68 -1.10
N PHE A 346 -3.84 -2.28 -0.54
CA PHE A 346 -2.97 -1.22 -1.07
C PHE A 346 -1.72 -1.78 -1.75
N VAL A 347 -1.14 -2.84 -1.21
CA VAL A 347 0.11 -3.47 -1.64
C VAL A 347 -0.19 -4.38 -2.83
N ARG A 348 0.12 -3.87 -4.04
CA ARG A 348 0.20 -4.58 -5.33
C ARG A 348 -1.10 -4.81 -6.14
N ASN A 349 -1.87 -3.74 -6.38
CA ASN A 349 -2.94 -3.73 -7.41
C ASN A 349 -2.42 -3.67 -8.87
N GLY A 350 -1.09 -3.59 -9.10
CA GLY A 350 -0.53 -3.43 -10.45
C GLY A 350 -0.78 -4.61 -11.39
N LEU A 351 -0.47 -5.84 -10.94
CA LEU A 351 -0.72 -7.06 -11.75
C LEU A 351 -2.14 -7.61 -11.58
N ASN A 352 -2.75 -7.49 -10.40
CA ASN A 352 -4.03 -8.15 -10.13
C ASN A 352 -5.21 -7.54 -10.92
N ASN A 353 -5.14 -6.26 -11.30
CA ASN A 353 -6.20 -5.61 -12.08
C ASN A 353 -5.99 -5.64 -13.60
N THR A 354 -4.76 -5.81 -14.10
CA THR A 354 -4.45 -5.85 -15.54
C THR A 354 -4.29 -7.26 -16.09
N ILE A 355 -4.10 -8.27 -15.23
CA ILE A 355 -3.97 -9.66 -15.62
C ILE A 355 -5.30 -10.37 -15.36
N GLY A 356 -6.07 -10.54 -16.43
CA GLY A 356 -7.41 -11.10 -16.42
C GLY A 356 -7.63 -12.25 -15.43
N GLY A 357 -8.46 -11.99 -14.42
CA GLY A 357 -9.43 -12.93 -13.88
C GLY A 357 -8.95 -14.18 -13.14
N MET A 358 -7.64 -14.39 -12.93
CA MET A 358 -7.15 -15.59 -12.23
C MET A 358 -6.07 -15.31 -11.18
N GLY A 359 -6.12 -14.14 -10.55
CA GLY A 359 -5.40 -13.90 -9.30
C GLY A 359 -6.07 -14.68 -8.17
N LEU A 360 -5.39 -15.69 -7.63
CA LEU A 360 -5.79 -16.48 -6.45
C LEU A 360 -5.82 -15.67 -5.12
N GLY A 361 -5.84 -14.33 -5.18
CA GLY A 361 -6.42 -13.55 -4.11
C GLY A 361 -7.91 -13.88 -4.11
N GLY A 362 -8.36 -14.68 -3.14
CA GLY A 362 -9.77 -15.06 -3.06
C GLY A 362 -10.67 -13.84 -3.25
N ALA A 363 -11.78 -14.00 -3.97
CA ALA A 363 -12.76 -12.92 -4.14
C ALA A 363 -13.01 -12.31 -2.76
N LEU A 364 -12.66 -11.03 -2.62
CA LEU A 364 -12.82 -10.29 -1.37
C LEU A 364 -14.24 -10.50 -0.89
N SER A 365 -14.40 -11.03 0.32
CA SER A 365 -15.73 -11.15 0.88
C SER A 365 -16.23 -9.77 1.32
N HIS A 366 -17.56 -9.60 1.31
CA HIS A 366 -18.19 -8.38 1.81
C HIS A 366 -17.80 -8.08 3.26
N ASP A 367 -17.72 -9.11 4.11
CA ASP A 367 -17.29 -8.99 5.51
C ASP A 367 -15.86 -8.44 5.62
N GLU A 368 -14.91 -8.93 4.80
CA GLU A 368 -13.53 -8.42 4.77
C GLU A 368 -13.48 -6.96 4.32
N PHE A 369 -14.29 -6.58 3.33
CA PHE A 369 -14.39 -5.20 2.86
C PHE A 369 -14.96 -4.27 3.95
N ILE A 370 -16.07 -4.63 4.61
CA ILE A 370 -16.65 -3.84 5.70
C ILE A 370 -15.66 -3.71 6.87
N ALA A 371 -14.93 -4.79 7.18
CA ALA A 371 -13.90 -4.79 8.21
C ALA A 371 -12.74 -3.83 7.86
N PHE A 372 -12.33 -3.79 6.59
CA PHE A 372 -11.37 -2.84 6.07
C PHE A 372 -11.86 -1.39 6.17
N VAL A 373 -13.08 -1.07 5.75
CA VAL A 373 -13.64 0.29 5.84
C VAL A 373 -13.69 0.78 7.28
N ARG A 374 -14.14 -0.07 8.22
CA ARG A 374 -14.13 0.25 9.66
C ARG A 374 -12.72 0.47 10.21
N ALA A 375 -11.77 -0.37 9.80
CA ALA A 375 -10.37 -0.19 10.17
C ALA A 375 -9.81 1.13 9.65
N PHE A 376 -10.10 1.48 8.40
CA PHE A 376 -9.66 2.72 7.76
C PHE A 376 -10.20 3.96 8.49
N ILE A 377 -11.51 3.99 8.81
CA ILE A 377 -12.12 5.07 9.63
C ILE A 377 -11.48 5.15 11.01
N GLY A 378 -11.29 4.01 11.68
CA GLY A 378 -10.73 3.96 13.02
C GLY A 378 -9.28 4.42 13.08
N VAL A 379 -8.44 4.00 12.13
CA VAL A 379 -7.03 4.44 12.04
C VAL A 379 -6.95 5.93 11.72
N ALA A 380 -7.69 6.42 10.72
CA ALA A 380 -7.73 7.84 10.37
C ALA A 380 -8.19 8.72 11.54
N SER A 381 -9.19 8.27 12.31
CA SER A 381 -9.67 8.98 13.51
C SER A 381 -8.61 9.06 14.61
N VAL A 382 -7.85 7.98 14.86
CA VAL A 382 -6.76 7.98 15.84
C VAL A 382 -5.60 8.89 15.39
N LEU A 383 -5.32 8.94 14.08
CA LEU A 383 -4.35 9.88 13.51
C LEU A 383 -4.78 11.34 13.72
N ALA A 384 -6.08 11.66 13.59
CA ALA A 384 -6.63 12.98 13.91
C ALA A 384 -6.35 13.37 15.37
N VAL A 385 -6.63 12.45 16.31
CA VAL A 385 -6.39 12.64 17.75
C VAL A 385 -4.90 12.80 18.04
N TRP A 386 -4.05 12.05 17.34
CA TRP A 386 -2.61 12.20 17.47
C TRP A 386 -2.15 13.59 17.02
N ALA A 387 -2.53 14.04 15.81
CA ALA A 387 -2.20 15.38 15.32
C ALA A 387 -2.65 16.47 16.31
N TRP A 388 -3.88 16.37 16.81
CA TRP A 388 -4.43 17.30 17.79
C TRP A 388 -3.62 17.31 19.10
N SER A 389 -3.40 16.13 19.68
CA SER A 389 -2.67 15.98 20.95
C SER A 389 -1.22 16.47 20.86
N ASP A 390 -0.60 16.34 19.69
CA ASP A 390 0.75 16.79 19.44
C ASP A 390 0.81 18.32 19.29
N SER A 391 -0.17 18.94 18.61
CA SER A 391 -0.29 20.40 18.55
C SER A 391 -0.49 21.04 19.94
N LEU A 392 -1.29 20.42 20.81
CA LEU A 392 -1.48 20.88 22.20
C LEU A 392 -0.29 20.60 23.12
N GLY A 393 0.67 19.77 22.71
CA GLY A 393 1.76 19.32 23.56
C GLY A 393 1.34 18.37 24.69
N ASN A 394 0.17 17.73 24.61
CA ASN A 394 -0.30 16.79 25.63
C ASN A 394 0.45 15.45 25.53
N ASN A 395 1.42 15.24 26.44
CA ASN A 395 2.27 14.05 26.41
C ASN A 395 1.50 12.74 26.63
N VAL A 396 0.49 12.72 27.50
CA VAL A 396 -0.21 11.47 27.88
C VAL A 396 -1.04 10.94 26.71
N CYS A 397 -1.84 11.82 26.10
CA CYS A 397 -2.66 11.48 24.93
C CYS A 397 -1.74 11.06 23.76
N ARG A 398 -0.72 11.88 23.46
CA ARG A 398 0.24 11.60 22.39
C ARG A 398 0.99 10.28 22.55
N GLU A 399 1.46 9.96 23.75
CA GLU A 399 2.17 8.69 24.00
C GLU A 399 1.25 7.47 23.83
N ARG A 400 -0.02 7.60 24.22
CA ARG A 400 -0.99 6.51 24.07
C ARG A 400 -1.44 6.32 22.62
N THR A 401 -1.69 7.40 21.88
CA THR A 401 -2.04 7.32 20.45
C THR A 401 -0.90 6.70 19.64
N LEU A 402 0.34 7.16 19.84
CA LEU A 402 1.53 6.55 19.20
C LEU A 402 1.72 5.08 19.60
N GLY A 403 1.45 4.72 20.86
CA GLY A 403 1.50 3.33 21.30
C GLY A 403 0.47 2.44 20.61
N VAL A 404 -0.73 2.95 20.32
CA VAL A 404 -1.77 2.26 19.54
C VAL A 404 -1.35 2.10 18.09
N LEU A 405 -0.86 3.17 17.45
CA LEU A 405 -0.37 3.10 16.06
C LEU A 405 0.77 2.09 15.93
N ARG A 406 1.72 2.09 16.88
CA ARG A 406 2.82 1.12 16.92
C ARG A 406 2.33 -0.31 17.09
N LEU A 407 1.31 -0.53 17.92
CA LEU A 407 0.68 -1.83 18.09
C LEU A 407 0.08 -2.30 16.77
N TRP A 408 -0.65 -1.42 16.07
CA TRP A 408 -1.29 -1.75 14.80
C TRP A 408 -0.31 -2.03 13.66
N GLN A 409 0.86 -1.38 13.63
CA GLN A 409 1.96 -1.74 12.71
C GLN A 409 2.46 -3.19 12.90
N GLY A 410 2.26 -3.78 14.08
CA GLY A 410 2.59 -5.18 14.36
C GLY A 410 1.46 -6.17 14.08
N THR A 411 0.37 -5.72 13.47
CA THR A 411 -0.84 -6.52 13.17
C THR A 411 -1.27 -6.34 11.71
N ASP A 412 -2.40 -6.92 11.34
CA ASP A 412 -2.94 -6.83 9.97
C ASP A 412 -3.33 -5.41 9.54
N TYR A 413 -3.41 -4.45 10.48
CA TYR A 413 -3.63 -3.03 10.17
C TYR A 413 -2.40 -2.28 9.68
N ARG A 414 -1.23 -2.95 9.62
CA ARG A 414 0.04 -2.34 9.25
C ARG A 414 -0.05 -1.55 7.95
N GLU A 415 -0.72 -2.12 6.95
CA GLU A 415 -0.84 -1.52 5.63
C GLU A 415 -1.56 -0.17 5.67
N ILE A 416 -2.73 -0.09 6.33
CA ILE A 416 -3.50 1.15 6.50
C ILE A 416 -2.70 2.18 7.29
N VAL A 417 -2.08 1.76 8.40
CA VAL A 417 -1.31 2.65 9.27
C VAL A 417 -0.11 3.22 8.54
N ASN A 418 0.68 2.38 7.88
CA ASN A 418 1.84 2.82 7.12
C ASN A 418 1.43 3.75 5.98
N TYR A 419 0.39 3.40 5.23
CA TYR A 419 -0.12 4.22 4.14
C TYR A 419 -0.50 5.63 4.60
N LEU A 420 -1.32 5.73 5.65
CA LEU A 420 -1.78 7.04 6.15
C LEU A 420 -0.67 7.84 6.87
N LEU A 421 0.35 7.18 7.44
CA LEU A 421 1.50 7.86 8.05
C LEU A 421 2.41 8.56 7.02
N LEU A 422 2.30 8.21 5.74
CA LEU A 422 3.04 8.87 4.64
C LEU A 422 2.47 10.24 4.27
N LEU A 423 1.33 10.64 4.82
CA LEU A 423 0.84 12.01 4.68
C LEU A 423 1.83 12.98 5.32
N ARG A 424 2.02 14.13 4.66
CA ARG A 424 3.06 15.12 4.99
C ARG A 424 3.07 15.50 6.46
N GLN A 425 1.91 15.80 7.04
CA GLN A 425 1.76 16.26 8.41
C GLN A 425 2.24 15.22 9.42
N PHE A 426 2.01 13.93 9.17
CA PHE A 426 2.38 12.87 10.09
C PHE A 426 3.87 12.59 10.00
N THR A 427 4.41 12.63 8.79
CA THR A 427 5.83 12.51 8.56
C THR A 427 6.61 13.67 9.19
N LEU A 428 6.13 14.91 9.05
CA LEU A 428 6.72 16.08 9.73
C LEU A 428 6.59 16.01 11.25
N ARG A 429 5.46 15.53 11.79
CA ARG A 429 5.31 15.33 13.24
C ARG A 429 6.26 14.25 13.77
N LEU A 430 6.47 13.16 13.03
CA LEU A 430 7.48 12.15 13.38
C LEU A 430 8.89 12.76 13.40
N LYS A 431 9.23 13.61 12.42
CA LYS A 431 10.48 14.36 12.40
C LYS A 431 10.66 15.20 13.67
N TRP A 432 9.65 15.94 14.09
CA TRP A 432 9.73 16.78 15.29
C TRP A 432 9.81 15.97 16.59
N ILE A 433 9.02 14.89 16.69
CA ILE A 433 9.00 14.04 17.88
C ILE A 433 10.34 13.33 18.07
N THR A 434 10.98 12.88 16.98
CA THR A 434 12.27 12.19 17.00
C THR A 434 13.48 13.11 17.14
N ALA A 435 13.34 14.40 16.83
CA ALA A 435 14.40 15.40 17.02
C ALA A 435 14.55 15.91 18.47
N ASN A 436 13.69 15.48 19.41
CA ASN A 436 13.75 15.94 20.80
C ASN A 436 14.94 15.34 21.56
N ASP A 437 15.81 16.19 22.11
CA ASP A 437 17.06 15.80 22.82
C ASP A 437 16.88 14.91 24.07
N THR A 438 15.65 14.77 24.57
CA THR A 438 15.37 13.95 25.78
C THR A 438 14.64 12.66 25.40
N PRO A 439 15.09 11.48 25.87
CA PRO A 439 14.43 10.21 25.57
C PRO A 439 13.05 10.16 26.24
N ARG A 440 12.00 10.40 25.46
CA ARG A 440 10.59 10.27 25.84
C ARG A 440 9.99 9.02 25.20
N LYS A 441 8.91 8.48 25.77
CA LYS A 441 8.25 7.30 25.16
C LYS A 441 7.70 7.64 23.78
N SER A 442 7.19 8.86 23.59
CA SER A 442 6.76 9.35 22.27
C SER A 442 7.89 9.34 21.25
N GLY A 443 9.09 9.79 21.64
CA GLY A 443 10.30 9.73 20.80
C GLY A 443 10.67 8.29 20.42
N ILE A 444 10.66 7.39 21.39
CA ILE A 444 10.94 5.96 21.16
C ILE A 444 9.92 5.33 20.21
N PHE A 445 8.62 5.61 20.40
CA PHE A 445 7.59 5.12 19.48
C PHE A 445 7.73 5.74 18.10
N GLY A 446 8.03 7.04 18.00
CA GLY A 446 8.28 7.70 16.72
C GLY A 446 9.45 7.08 15.96
N GLU A 447 10.56 6.79 16.64
CA GLU A 447 11.71 6.10 16.05
C GLU A 447 11.37 4.67 15.60
N GLN A 448 10.60 3.92 16.39
CA GLN A 448 10.13 2.58 16.01
C GLN A 448 9.20 2.62 14.79
N ILE A 449 8.25 3.57 14.78
CA ILE A 449 7.32 3.76 13.68
C ILE A 449 8.08 4.09 12.40
N LEU A 450 9.04 5.03 12.44
CA LEU A 450 9.88 5.39 11.30
C LEU A 450 10.72 4.21 10.78
N ALA A 451 11.27 3.39 11.68
CA ALA A 451 12.08 2.23 11.30
C ALA A 451 11.22 1.18 10.57
N ASP A 452 10.01 0.92 11.07
CA ASP A 452 9.05 -0.04 10.52
C ASP A 452 8.43 0.42 9.19
N ILE A 453 8.12 1.73 9.02
CA ILE A 453 7.61 2.28 7.75
C ILE A 453 8.57 1.96 6.60
N LEU A 454 9.88 2.08 6.84
CA LEU A 454 10.90 1.83 5.83
C LEU A 454 11.16 0.34 5.52
N ASP A 455 10.50 -0.60 6.19
CA ASP A 455 10.56 -2.00 5.78
C ASP A 455 9.71 -2.26 4.52
N GLU A 456 8.81 -1.34 4.19
CA GLU A 456 8.05 -1.28 2.94
C GLU A 456 8.78 -0.38 1.92
N PRO A 457 9.12 -0.91 0.72
CA PRO A 457 9.93 -0.17 -0.23
C PRO A 457 9.18 1.01 -0.87
N GLU A 458 7.87 0.88 -1.11
CA GLU A 458 7.02 1.94 -1.66
C GLU A 458 6.95 3.15 -0.73
N ALA A 459 6.89 2.92 0.58
CA ALA A 459 6.88 3.97 1.59
C ALA A 459 8.14 4.84 1.52
N ALA A 460 9.30 4.25 1.21
CA ALA A 460 10.56 4.96 1.07
C ALA A 460 10.58 5.93 -0.12
N LEU A 461 9.66 5.79 -1.08
CA LEU A 461 9.56 6.66 -2.27
C LEU A 461 8.90 8.00 -1.95
N ASN A 462 8.31 8.16 -0.76
CA ASN A 462 7.67 9.41 -0.34
C ASN A 462 8.72 10.48 -0.01
N ASN A 463 8.62 11.64 -0.66
CA ASN A 463 9.57 12.74 -0.52
C ASN A 463 9.66 13.30 0.91
N ASP A 464 8.53 13.44 1.62
CA ASP A 464 8.52 13.95 2.99
C ASP A 464 9.22 12.98 3.95
N LEU A 465 9.07 11.67 3.72
CA LEU A 465 9.73 10.64 4.51
C LEU A 465 11.24 10.65 4.29
N VAL A 466 11.67 10.76 3.03
CA VAL A 466 13.08 10.94 2.66
C VAL A 466 13.69 12.13 3.41
N GLN A 467 13.05 13.30 3.35
CA GLN A 467 13.52 14.51 4.04
C GLN A 467 13.54 14.34 5.57
N THR A 468 12.59 13.58 6.12
CA THR A 468 12.57 13.23 7.54
C THR A 468 13.77 12.37 7.92
N ILE A 469 14.07 11.33 7.17
CA ILE A 469 15.21 10.42 7.40
C ILE A 469 16.54 11.15 7.28
N LEU A 470 16.71 11.98 6.25
CA LEU A 470 17.94 12.75 6.03
C LEU A 470 18.21 13.73 7.18
N SER A 471 17.16 14.19 7.85
CA SER A 471 17.25 15.10 9.00
C SER A 471 17.58 14.42 10.33
N LEU A 472 17.54 13.07 10.42
CA LEU A 472 17.82 12.32 11.64
C LEU A 472 19.28 12.47 12.09
N LYS A 473 19.47 12.84 13.36
CA LYS A 473 20.78 13.03 14.01
C LYS A 473 20.86 12.20 15.28
N GLN A 474 22.05 11.67 15.59
CA GLN A 474 22.32 11.04 16.89
C GLN A 474 22.43 12.10 18.00
N PRO A 475 22.11 11.78 19.26
CA PRO A 475 21.74 10.45 19.78
C PRO A 475 20.25 10.10 19.60
N LEU A 476 19.97 8.88 19.13
CA LEU A 476 18.64 8.29 19.03
C LEU A 476 18.46 7.16 20.06
N SER A 477 17.23 6.91 20.52
CA SER A 477 16.94 5.98 21.61
C SER A 477 16.82 4.51 21.14
N HIS A 478 16.22 4.31 19.97
CA HIS A 478 15.92 3.04 19.34
C HIS A 478 16.76 2.81 18.08
N ILE A 479 16.84 3.78 17.18
CA ILE A 479 17.57 3.65 15.91
C ILE A 479 19.08 3.73 16.16
N SER A 480 19.80 2.63 15.91
CA SER A 480 21.25 2.61 16.05
C SER A 480 21.93 3.44 14.96
N GLU A 481 23.20 3.81 15.15
CA GLU A 481 23.94 4.54 14.10
C GLU A 481 24.08 3.71 12.80
N SER A 482 24.21 2.39 12.93
CA SER A 482 24.21 1.48 11.77
C SER A 482 22.88 1.54 11.02
N ASP A 483 21.76 1.49 11.74
CA ASP A 483 20.43 1.53 11.13
C ASP A 483 20.17 2.91 10.52
N ARG A 484 20.55 4.00 11.19
CA ARG A 484 20.45 5.37 10.66
C ARG A 484 21.23 5.52 9.36
N LEU A 485 22.46 5.00 9.28
CA LEU A 485 23.26 5.02 8.04
C LEU A 485 22.65 4.14 6.94
N SER A 486 21.99 3.04 7.30
CA SER A 486 21.21 2.24 6.35
C SER A 486 20.01 3.01 5.80
N MET A 487 19.20 3.62 6.68
CA MET A 487 18.05 4.45 6.30
C MET A 487 18.49 5.64 5.44
N ARG A 488 19.59 6.31 5.82
CA ARG A 488 20.17 7.42 5.05
C ARG A 488 20.60 6.98 3.65
N LYS A 489 21.19 5.79 3.48
CA LYS A 489 21.56 5.28 2.15
C LYS A 489 20.33 5.06 1.27
N ILE A 490 19.25 4.54 1.83
CA ILE A 490 17.97 4.37 1.12
C ILE A 490 17.44 5.75 0.69
N ALA A 491 17.38 6.70 1.62
CA ALA A 491 16.89 8.05 1.36
C ALA A 491 17.70 8.77 0.25
N LEU A 492 19.03 8.63 0.25
CA LEU A 492 19.88 9.19 -0.81
C LEU A 492 19.61 8.57 -2.18
N VAL A 493 19.39 7.25 -2.25
CA VAL A 493 19.06 6.59 -3.53
C VAL A 493 17.72 7.10 -4.08
N VAL A 494 16.75 7.39 -3.21
CA VAL A 494 15.46 7.96 -3.62
C VAL A 494 15.60 9.43 -4.01
N GLU A 495 16.37 10.22 -3.27
CA GLU A 495 16.66 11.64 -3.57
C GLU A 495 17.40 11.81 -4.92
N ASP A 496 18.34 10.91 -5.22
CA ASP A 496 19.09 10.88 -6.49
C ASP A 496 18.27 10.29 -7.65
N GLY A 497 17.14 9.62 -7.36
CA GLY A 497 16.17 9.13 -8.34
C GLY A 497 16.60 7.88 -9.13
N LEU A 498 16.05 7.75 -10.34
CA LEU A 498 16.24 6.59 -11.22
C LEU A 498 17.71 6.24 -11.54
N PRO A 499 18.63 7.21 -11.77
CA PRO A 499 20.04 6.90 -12.03
C PRO A 499 20.70 6.12 -10.89
N ALA A 500 20.51 6.56 -9.65
CA ALA A 500 21.05 5.87 -8.47
C ALA A 500 20.40 4.49 -8.26
N ALA A 501 19.11 4.33 -8.58
CA ALA A 501 18.45 3.03 -8.53
C ALA A 501 19.08 2.03 -9.53
N ILE A 502 19.31 2.47 -10.76
CA ILE A 502 19.97 1.66 -11.80
C ILE A 502 21.40 1.32 -11.41
N GLU A 503 22.17 2.27 -10.87
CA GLU A 503 23.52 2.00 -10.37
C GLU A 503 23.51 0.93 -9.27
N GLU A 504 22.57 1.02 -8.31
CA GLU A 504 22.46 0.04 -7.23
C GLU A 504 22.03 -1.35 -7.74
N LEU A 505 21.15 -1.45 -8.74
CA LEU A 505 20.74 -2.74 -9.33
C LEU A 505 21.87 -3.38 -10.16
N THR A 506 22.63 -2.56 -10.88
CA THR A 506 23.74 -3.01 -11.75
C THR A 506 25.01 -3.36 -11.00
N ARG A 507 25.20 -2.79 -9.79
CA ARG A 507 26.37 -3.07 -8.96
C ARG A 507 26.42 -4.54 -8.50
N PRO A 508 27.57 -5.23 -8.67
CA PRO A 508 27.78 -6.56 -8.09
C PRO A 508 27.65 -6.54 -6.57
N SER A 509 27.01 -7.57 -6.01
CA SER A 509 26.80 -7.70 -4.56
C SER A 509 27.76 -8.73 -3.95
N ALA A 510 28.17 -8.51 -2.70
CA ALA A 510 28.83 -9.53 -1.90
C ALA A 510 27.77 -10.42 -1.24
N HIS A 511 28.00 -11.74 -1.23
CA HIS A 511 27.08 -12.74 -0.70
C HIS A 511 27.61 -13.39 0.59
N PRO A 512 26.74 -13.66 1.59
CA PRO A 512 25.29 -13.40 1.59
C PRO A 512 24.95 -11.91 1.69
N LEU A 513 23.81 -11.51 1.11
CA LEU A 513 23.36 -10.12 1.09
C LEU A 513 23.16 -9.57 2.52
N SER A 514 23.82 -8.45 2.82
CA SER A 514 23.58 -7.73 4.08
C SER A 514 22.17 -7.14 4.11
N TYR A 515 21.57 -7.03 5.31
CA TYR A 515 20.23 -6.43 5.50
C TYR A 515 20.12 -5.02 4.89
N ARG A 516 21.18 -4.22 5.02
CA ARG A 516 21.28 -2.89 4.40
C ARG A 516 21.16 -2.98 2.88
N ARG A 517 21.91 -3.90 2.25
CA ARG A 517 21.89 -4.09 0.79
C ARG A 517 20.54 -4.60 0.30
N LEU A 518 19.90 -5.52 1.03
CA LEU A 518 18.55 -6.01 0.72
C LEU A 518 17.55 -4.86 0.64
N ARG A 519 17.48 -4.01 1.67
CA ARG A 519 16.55 -2.88 1.69
C ARG A 519 16.82 -1.88 0.58
N THR A 520 18.10 -1.57 0.32
CA THR A 520 18.46 -0.68 -0.79
C THR A 520 18.02 -1.25 -2.13
N LEU A 521 18.26 -2.54 -2.39
CA LEU A 521 17.85 -3.19 -3.65
C LEU A 521 16.32 -3.19 -3.83
N ARG A 522 15.56 -3.50 -2.77
CA ARG A 522 14.09 -3.48 -2.83
C ARG A 522 13.55 -2.09 -3.17
N VAL A 523 14.12 -1.03 -2.58
CA VAL A 523 13.75 0.35 -2.91
C VAL A 523 14.18 0.73 -4.33
N SER A 524 15.34 0.26 -4.80
CA SER A 524 15.76 0.47 -6.19
C SER A 524 14.81 -0.22 -7.19
N VAL A 525 14.32 -1.43 -6.89
CA VAL A 525 13.29 -2.10 -7.70
C VAL A 525 12.00 -1.28 -7.70
N ALA A 526 11.52 -0.84 -6.53
CA ALA A 526 10.30 -0.05 -6.42
C ALA A 526 10.39 1.31 -7.14
N LEU A 527 11.56 1.95 -7.16
CA LEU A 527 11.80 3.16 -7.97
C LEU A 527 11.61 2.89 -9.47
N VAL A 528 12.17 1.80 -9.98
CA VAL A 528 12.00 1.42 -11.39
C VAL A 528 10.53 1.10 -11.70
N GLU A 529 9.84 0.36 -10.81
CA GLU A 529 8.41 0.08 -10.96
C GLU A 529 7.55 1.36 -10.95
N ARG A 530 7.89 2.35 -10.13
CA ARG A 530 7.20 3.65 -10.11
C ARG A 530 7.36 4.40 -11.43
N GLU A 531 8.57 4.48 -11.97
CA GLU A 531 8.83 5.16 -13.25
C GLU A 531 8.11 4.47 -14.43
N LEU A 532 7.97 3.14 -14.39
CA LEU A 532 7.15 2.39 -15.36
C LEU A 532 5.65 2.73 -15.23
N ALA A 533 5.15 2.90 -14.01
CA ALA A 533 3.74 3.16 -13.74
C ALA A 533 3.32 4.62 -14.02
N GLU A 534 4.19 5.60 -13.73
CA GLU A 534 3.89 7.03 -13.88
C GLU A 534 3.85 7.51 -15.34
N ASP A 535 4.58 6.85 -16.24
CA ASP A 535 4.54 7.11 -17.67
C ASP A 535 4.47 5.82 -18.49
N PRO A 536 3.28 5.24 -18.69
CA PRO A 536 3.13 4.00 -19.46
C PRO A 536 3.59 4.12 -20.92
N GLN A 537 3.72 5.34 -21.46
CA GLN A 537 4.12 5.58 -22.85
C GLN A 537 5.63 5.80 -23.00
N LYS A 538 6.29 6.38 -22.00
CA LYS A 538 7.72 6.74 -22.04
C LYS A 538 8.57 6.15 -20.93
N GLY A 539 8.00 5.50 -19.93
CA GLY A 539 8.71 4.94 -18.77
C GLY A 539 9.80 3.98 -19.20
N ASP A 540 9.49 3.06 -20.12
CA ASP A 540 10.48 2.16 -20.73
C ASP A 540 11.64 2.92 -21.38
N TRP A 541 11.33 4.00 -22.11
CA TRP A 541 12.33 4.83 -22.77
C TRP A 541 13.20 5.58 -21.77
N THR A 542 12.60 6.11 -20.70
CA THR A 542 13.32 6.81 -19.63
C THR A 542 14.32 5.85 -18.96
N ILE A 543 13.90 4.62 -18.66
CA ILE A 543 14.78 3.59 -18.07
C ILE A 543 15.92 3.23 -19.02
N LEU A 544 15.63 3.03 -20.31
CA LEU A 544 16.65 2.76 -21.32
C LEU A 544 17.65 3.91 -21.48
N GLN A 545 17.16 5.14 -21.49
CA GLN A 545 17.99 6.32 -21.59
C GLN A 545 18.90 6.44 -20.36
N THR A 546 18.37 6.25 -19.16
CA THR A 546 19.17 6.28 -17.93
C THR A 546 20.19 5.14 -17.88
N LEU A 547 19.83 3.92 -18.31
CA LEU A 547 20.77 2.81 -18.44
C LEU A 547 21.94 3.14 -19.38
N TRP A 548 21.62 3.77 -20.51
CA TRP A 548 22.61 4.21 -21.49
C TRP A 548 23.54 5.28 -20.92
N ASP A 549 22.97 6.27 -20.24
CA ASP A 549 23.71 7.38 -19.62
C ASP A 549 24.65 6.87 -18.50
N GLU A 550 24.19 5.88 -17.71
CA GLU A 550 24.97 5.21 -16.66
C GLU A 550 25.95 4.14 -17.20
N GLN A 551 26.13 4.04 -18.52
CA GLN A 551 27.02 3.07 -19.18
C GLN A 551 26.76 1.60 -18.80
N SER A 552 25.53 1.31 -18.41
CA SER A 552 25.10 -0.02 -17.98
C SER A 552 24.58 -0.83 -19.16
N THR A 553 25.11 -2.05 -19.34
CA THR A 553 24.95 -2.77 -20.62
C THR A 553 23.68 -3.60 -20.74
N ALA A 554 23.06 -4.05 -19.63
CA ALA A 554 21.73 -4.68 -19.66
C ALA A 554 21.11 -4.83 -18.25
N LEU A 555 19.90 -4.31 -18.04
CA LEU A 555 19.16 -4.44 -16.77
C LEU A 555 18.61 -5.85 -16.56
N ILE A 556 17.98 -6.44 -17.58
CA ILE A 556 17.29 -7.74 -17.47
C ILE A 556 18.23 -8.90 -17.12
N PRO A 557 19.38 -9.10 -17.80
CA PRO A 557 20.35 -10.12 -17.41
C PRO A 557 20.84 -9.93 -15.98
N ARG A 558 21.04 -8.68 -15.55
CA ARG A 558 21.45 -8.40 -14.16
C ARG A 558 20.35 -8.73 -13.15
N LEU A 559 19.09 -8.42 -13.45
CA LEU A 559 17.96 -8.83 -12.60
C LEU A 559 17.87 -10.36 -12.49
N ALA A 560 18.15 -11.08 -13.59
CA ALA A 560 18.23 -12.54 -13.57
C ALA A 560 19.39 -13.07 -12.71
N ASP A 561 20.57 -12.43 -12.80
CA ASP A 561 21.71 -12.76 -11.95
C ASP A 561 21.39 -12.48 -10.48
N LEU A 562 20.77 -11.34 -10.17
CA LEU A 562 20.38 -10.95 -8.81
C LEU A 562 19.33 -11.88 -8.21
N LEU A 563 18.37 -12.36 -9.01
CA LEU A 563 17.42 -13.40 -8.57
C LEU A 563 18.16 -14.71 -8.25
N THR A 564 19.10 -15.11 -9.09
CA THR A 564 19.90 -16.34 -8.89
C THR A 564 20.76 -16.23 -7.63
N GLU A 565 21.42 -15.09 -7.43
CA GLU A 565 22.16 -14.69 -6.24
C GLU A 565 21.27 -14.73 -4.98
N THR A 566 20.06 -14.17 -5.04
CA THR A 566 19.07 -14.18 -3.94
C THR A 566 18.60 -15.59 -3.62
N ALA A 567 18.37 -16.42 -4.65
CA ALA A 567 18.00 -17.82 -4.48
C ALA A 567 19.11 -18.63 -3.79
N GLN A 568 20.37 -18.39 -4.12
CA GLN A 568 21.51 -19.03 -3.44
C GLN A 568 21.56 -18.67 -1.94
N ASP A 569 21.37 -17.39 -1.61
CA ASP A 569 21.31 -16.93 -0.22
C ASP A 569 20.15 -17.59 0.54
N LEU A 570 18.97 -17.68 -0.08
CA LEU A 570 17.82 -18.41 0.48
C LEU A 570 18.16 -19.89 0.72
N ASN A 571 18.74 -20.58 -0.27
CA ASN A 571 19.05 -22.01 -0.16
C ASN A 571 20.03 -22.29 0.98
N GLY A 572 20.98 -21.37 1.21
CA GLY A 572 21.93 -21.44 2.32
C GLY A 572 21.26 -21.60 3.69
N HIS A 573 20.04 -21.07 3.87
CA HIS A 573 19.29 -21.17 5.12
C HIS A 573 18.50 -22.48 5.27
N PHE A 574 18.26 -23.21 4.18
CA PHE A 574 17.41 -24.42 4.14
C PHE A 574 18.18 -25.71 3.79
N LEU A 575 19.52 -25.69 3.84
CA LEU A 575 20.34 -26.89 3.66
C LEU A 575 20.08 -27.91 4.78
N ILE A 576 20.08 -29.22 4.47
CA ILE A 576 19.92 -30.30 5.48
C ILE A 576 21.00 -30.20 6.58
N THR A 577 22.20 -29.78 6.20
CA THR A 577 23.35 -29.63 7.10
C THR A 577 23.35 -28.33 7.89
N SER A 578 22.42 -27.42 7.60
CA SER A 578 22.29 -26.17 8.35
C SER A 578 21.86 -26.52 9.78
N PRO A 579 22.54 -26.01 10.83
CA PRO A 579 22.03 -26.18 12.19
C PRO A 579 20.62 -25.63 12.23
N PHE A 580 19.67 -26.43 12.73
CA PHE A 580 18.29 -25.99 12.97
C PHE A 580 18.36 -24.60 13.61
N PRO A 581 17.56 -23.62 13.16
CA PRO A 581 17.59 -22.28 13.72
C PRO A 581 17.07 -22.33 15.16
N THR A 582 17.91 -22.74 16.11
CA THR A 582 17.71 -22.45 17.52
C THR A 582 17.71 -20.93 17.61
N GLN A 583 16.57 -20.35 18.03
CA GLN A 583 16.29 -18.92 18.24
C GLN A 583 17.34 -18.15 19.08
N GLN A 584 18.44 -18.78 19.50
CA GLN A 584 19.44 -18.27 20.43
C GLN A 584 20.75 -17.79 19.78
N GLN A 585 20.97 -17.95 18.47
CA GLN A 585 22.26 -17.61 17.84
C GLN A 585 22.17 -16.47 16.80
N SER A 586 21.79 -15.27 17.25
CA SER A 586 22.25 -14.05 16.59
C SER A 586 22.31 -12.91 17.61
N SER A 587 23.54 -12.57 18.01
CA SER A 587 23.87 -11.39 18.80
C SER A 587 23.82 -10.08 17.99
N SER A 588 23.42 -10.15 16.71
CA SER A 588 23.03 -9.00 15.89
C SER A 588 21.54 -8.69 16.07
N ALA A 589 21.18 -7.41 15.98
CA ALA A 589 19.86 -6.87 16.29
C ALA A 589 18.73 -7.30 15.34
N THR A 590 18.99 -8.14 14.34
CA THR A 590 18.02 -8.56 13.32
C THR A 590 17.73 -10.04 13.45
N SER A 591 16.46 -10.40 13.60
CA SER A 591 16.05 -11.80 13.72
C SER A 591 16.10 -12.53 12.38
N LEU A 592 16.51 -13.81 12.36
CA LEU A 592 16.56 -14.63 11.14
C LEU A 592 15.26 -14.58 10.30
N PRO A 593 14.04 -14.62 10.90
CA PRO A 593 12.80 -14.52 10.13
C PRO A 593 12.64 -13.20 9.36
N GLN A 594 13.18 -12.10 9.86
CA GLN A 594 13.14 -10.80 9.16
C GLN A 594 14.04 -10.81 7.92
N VAL A 595 15.25 -11.38 8.03
CA VAL A 595 16.15 -11.51 6.88
C VAL A 595 15.54 -12.38 5.79
N LEU A 596 14.95 -13.52 6.16
CA LEU A 596 14.25 -14.40 5.21
C LEU A 596 13.04 -13.72 4.57
N SER A 597 12.24 -12.99 5.36
CA SER A 597 11.13 -12.20 4.82
C SER A 597 11.59 -11.20 3.76
N GLN A 598 12.70 -10.49 4.00
CA GLN A 598 13.26 -9.54 3.04
C GLN A 598 13.85 -10.22 1.79
N LEU A 599 14.45 -11.40 1.93
CA LEU A 599 14.95 -12.18 0.79
C LEU A 599 13.80 -12.69 -0.10
N PHE A 600 12.75 -13.25 0.49
CA PHE A 600 11.55 -13.65 -0.27
C PHE A 600 10.89 -12.45 -0.94
N SER A 601 10.76 -11.33 -0.22
CA SER A 601 10.18 -10.11 -0.78
C SER A 601 11.04 -9.56 -1.93
N LEU A 602 12.38 -9.59 -1.84
CA LEU A 602 13.25 -9.18 -2.94
C LEU A 602 13.09 -10.09 -4.16
N ALA A 603 12.97 -11.41 -3.98
CA ALA A 603 12.72 -12.33 -5.09
C ALA A 603 11.37 -12.05 -5.77
N GLU A 604 10.33 -11.80 -4.97
CA GLU A 604 9.01 -11.36 -5.46
C GLU A 604 9.11 -10.05 -6.26
N ASP A 605 9.80 -9.04 -5.71
CA ASP A 605 9.96 -7.72 -6.31
C ASP A 605 10.71 -7.81 -7.66
N ILE A 606 11.78 -8.59 -7.73
CA ILE A 606 12.53 -8.81 -8.98
C ILE A 606 11.67 -9.51 -10.03
N LEU A 607 10.94 -10.57 -9.65
CA LEU A 607 10.11 -11.33 -10.59
C LEU A 607 8.94 -10.50 -11.13
N THR A 608 8.34 -9.67 -10.27
CA THR A 608 7.27 -8.74 -10.65
C THR A 608 7.78 -7.72 -11.65
N LEU A 609 8.91 -7.08 -11.38
CA LEU A 609 9.54 -6.13 -12.30
C LEU A 609 9.90 -6.81 -13.64
N LEU A 610 10.45 -8.03 -13.61
CA LEU A 610 10.75 -8.80 -14.81
C LEU A 610 9.50 -9.11 -15.64
N LEU A 611 8.38 -9.45 -15.00
CA LEU A 611 7.12 -9.65 -15.68
C LEU A 611 6.64 -8.35 -16.34
N HIS A 612 6.70 -7.21 -15.66
CA HIS A 612 6.35 -5.92 -16.25
C HIS A 612 7.22 -5.54 -17.45
N LEU A 613 8.54 -5.72 -17.37
CA LEU A 613 9.46 -5.34 -18.44
C LEU A 613 9.38 -6.25 -19.68
N VAL A 614 9.00 -7.51 -19.50
CA VAL A 614 9.05 -8.53 -20.57
C VAL A 614 7.67 -8.79 -21.19
N LEU A 615 6.57 -8.50 -20.48
CA LEU A 615 5.22 -8.66 -21.00
C LEU A 615 4.79 -7.43 -21.83
N VAL A 616 4.17 -7.68 -22.98
CA VAL A 616 3.60 -6.64 -23.84
C VAL A 616 2.25 -6.18 -23.25
N PRO A 617 2.04 -4.89 -22.91
CA PRO A 617 0.70 -4.37 -22.68
C PRO A 617 0.03 -4.17 -24.05
N GLY A 618 -0.70 -5.18 -24.51
CA GLY A 618 -1.29 -5.14 -25.84
C GLY A 618 -2.34 -6.21 -26.08
N SER A 619 -3.40 -6.24 -25.27
CA SER A 619 -4.75 -6.74 -25.66
C SER A 619 -5.67 -6.88 -24.44
N SER A 620 -6.19 -5.76 -23.95
CA SER A 620 -7.52 -5.79 -23.31
C SER A 620 -8.19 -4.43 -23.47
N SER A 621 -9.24 -4.43 -24.29
CA SER A 621 -10.37 -3.50 -24.23
C SER A 621 -10.12 -1.98 -24.24
N SER A 622 -9.61 -1.44 -25.35
CA SER A 622 -10.14 -0.16 -25.84
C SER A 622 -10.16 -0.13 -27.36
N SER A 623 -11.37 -0.06 -27.91
CA SER A 623 -11.63 0.13 -29.33
C SER A 623 -11.35 1.59 -29.70
N LEU A 624 -10.08 1.94 -29.92
CA LEU A 624 -9.71 3.19 -30.59
C LEU A 624 -8.79 2.90 -31.78
N PRO A 625 -9.11 3.40 -32.98
CA PRO A 625 -8.37 3.08 -34.18
C PRO A 625 -7.06 3.87 -34.25
N LEU A 626 -6.06 3.19 -34.83
CA LEU A 626 -4.80 3.69 -35.41
C LEU A 626 -4.64 5.22 -35.43
N GLY A 627 -3.73 5.75 -34.61
CA GLY A 627 -3.46 7.18 -34.58
C GLY A 627 -2.17 7.68 -33.91
N SER A 628 -1.28 6.85 -33.36
CA SER A 628 0.10 7.29 -33.05
C SER A 628 1.04 6.08 -32.90
N GLY A 629 2.00 5.95 -33.82
CA GLY A 629 2.85 4.77 -33.98
C GLY A 629 4.02 4.65 -33.01
N SER A 630 3.74 4.34 -31.74
CA SER A 630 4.74 3.76 -30.83
C SER A 630 4.19 2.48 -30.23
N ALA A 631 4.51 1.34 -30.85
CA ALA A 631 4.33 0.06 -30.19
C ALA A 631 5.20 0.05 -28.91
N PRO A 632 4.69 -0.43 -27.76
CA PRO A 632 5.49 -0.54 -26.55
C PRO A 632 6.72 -1.42 -26.81
N PHE A 633 7.89 -0.98 -26.34
CA PHE A 633 9.16 -1.69 -26.51
C PHE A 633 9.19 -2.91 -25.60
N ALA A 634 8.78 -4.08 -26.08
CA ALA A 634 8.93 -5.31 -25.31
C ALA A 634 10.38 -5.81 -25.37
N PHE A 635 10.98 -6.03 -24.19
CA PHE A 635 12.29 -6.64 -24.09
C PHE A 635 12.21 -8.14 -24.33
N SER A 636 12.97 -8.66 -25.29
CA SER A 636 13.07 -10.10 -25.55
C SER A 636 14.05 -10.77 -24.58
N LEU A 637 13.67 -11.93 -24.03
CA LEU A 637 14.59 -12.75 -23.25
C LEU A 637 15.44 -13.65 -24.15
N THR A 638 16.73 -13.76 -23.85
CA THR A 638 17.56 -14.80 -24.47
C THR A 638 17.27 -16.16 -23.84
N SER A 639 17.48 -17.24 -24.61
CA SER A 639 17.37 -18.61 -24.10
C SER A 639 18.28 -18.88 -22.88
N TYR A 640 19.44 -18.21 -22.80
CA TYR A 640 20.35 -18.35 -21.66
C TYR A 640 19.78 -17.69 -20.40
N THR A 641 19.32 -16.44 -20.53
CA THR A 641 18.71 -15.69 -19.42
C THR A 641 17.48 -16.40 -18.89
N LEU A 642 16.63 -16.93 -19.77
CA LEU A 642 15.46 -17.69 -19.36
C LEU A 642 15.83 -18.94 -18.55
N ARG A 643 16.86 -19.69 -18.95
CA ARG A 643 17.33 -20.85 -18.18
C ARG A 643 17.78 -20.44 -16.77
N SER A 644 18.54 -19.35 -16.66
CA SER A 644 18.99 -18.84 -15.36
C SER A 644 17.82 -18.43 -14.47
N LEU A 645 16.84 -17.72 -15.04
CA LEU A 645 15.63 -17.31 -14.34
C LEU A 645 14.82 -18.50 -13.84
N VAL A 646 14.56 -19.49 -14.69
CA VAL A 646 13.77 -20.68 -14.30
C VAL A 646 14.48 -21.47 -13.18
N LEU A 647 15.81 -21.56 -13.22
CA LEU A 647 16.58 -22.17 -12.12
C LEU A 647 16.42 -21.37 -10.81
N GLY A 648 16.59 -20.05 -10.86
CA GLY A 648 16.41 -19.16 -9.70
C GLY A 648 14.99 -19.15 -9.16
N VAL A 649 13.97 -19.30 -10.01
CA VAL A 649 12.57 -19.44 -9.59
C VAL A 649 12.32 -20.79 -8.92
N ALA A 650 12.85 -21.88 -9.49
CA ALA A 650 12.70 -23.23 -8.96
C ALA A 650 13.36 -23.38 -7.58
N ASP A 651 14.64 -23.03 -7.50
CA ASP A 651 15.17 -22.06 -6.54
C ASP A 651 14.32 -21.65 -5.32
N VAL A 652 13.82 -20.43 -5.44
CA VAL A 652 12.99 -19.72 -4.48
C VAL A 652 11.74 -20.54 -4.14
N PHE A 653 11.05 -21.13 -5.12
CA PHE A 653 9.83 -21.90 -4.92
C PHE A 653 10.04 -23.06 -3.94
N ALA A 654 11.14 -23.83 -4.09
CA ALA A 654 11.46 -24.90 -3.15
C ALA A 654 11.72 -24.39 -1.72
N CYS A 655 12.31 -23.20 -1.59
CA CYS A 655 12.51 -22.54 -0.30
C CYS A 655 11.21 -22.03 0.33
N THR A 656 10.20 -21.66 -0.47
CA THR A 656 8.91 -21.19 0.07
C THR A 656 8.20 -22.28 0.85
N ASP A 657 8.14 -23.49 0.30
CA ASP A 657 7.53 -24.64 0.98
C ASP A 657 8.31 -24.96 2.26
N ALA A 658 9.64 -24.93 2.20
CA ALA A 658 10.49 -25.17 3.37
C ALA A 658 10.23 -24.14 4.48
N ALA A 659 9.96 -22.88 4.13
CA ALA A 659 9.55 -21.86 5.09
C ALA A 659 8.18 -22.17 5.72
N ASP A 660 7.20 -22.62 4.94
CA ASP A 660 5.86 -23.00 5.42
C ASP A 660 5.89 -24.19 6.39
N THR A 661 6.83 -25.12 6.22
CA THR A 661 7.00 -26.27 7.13
C THR A 661 7.73 -25.93 8.42
N ILE A 662 8.67 -24.98 8.38
CA ILE A 662 9.55 -24.63 9.51
C ILE A 662 8.93 -23.53 10.39
N TYR A 663 8.28 -22.54 9.79
CA TYR A 663 7.76 -21.36 10.49
C TYR A 663 6.25 -21.46 10.73
N ALA A 664 5.80 -20.88 11.84
CA ALA A 664 4.37 -20.80 12.12
C ALA A 664 3.66 -19.91 11.09
N GLN A 665 2.41 -20.28 10.77
CA GLN A 665 1.52 -19.46 9.95
C GLN A 665 1.37 -18.07 10.55
N GLY A 666 1.44 -17.03 9.71
CA GLY A 666 1.37 -15.63 10.12
C GLY A 666 2.72 -15.00 10.50
N THR A 667 3.82 -15.76 10.55
CA THR A 667 5.15 -15.13 10.66
C THR A 667 5.50 -14.35 9.39
N PRO A 668 6.25 -13.23 9.48
CA PRO A 668 6.62 -12.45 8.29
C PRO A 668 7.33 -13.26 7.21
N ALA A 669 8.18 -14.22 7.62
CA ALA A 669 8.88 -15.13 6.70
C ALA A 669 7.91 -16.03 5.93
N CYS A 670 6.94 -16.65 6.61
CA CYS A 670 5.90 -17.49 6.00
C CYS A 670 5.00 -16.67 5.06
N ILE A 671 4.54 -15.50 5.49
CA ILE A 671 3.71 -14.61 4.65
C ILE A 671 4.45 -14.20 3.37
N SER A 672 5.73 -13.81 3.49
CA SER A 672 6.54 -13.41 2.33
C SER A 672 6.86 -14.61 1.42
N ALA A 673 7.07 -15.79 2.00
CA ALA A 673 7.28 -17.03 1.25
C ALA A 673 6.04 -17.40 0.42
N GLN A 674 4.83 -17.31 0.99
CA GLN A 674 3.59 -17.58 0.26
C GLN A 674 3.37 -16.61 -0.89
N SER A 675 3.67 -15.32 -0.68
CA SER A 675 3.61 -14.29 -1.73
C SER A 675 4.60 -14.58 -2.86
N ALA A 676 5.87 -14.83 -2.51
CA ALA A 676 6.91 -15.21 -3.48
C ALA A 676 6.54 -16.50 -4.24
N ARG A 677 5.90 -17.47 -3.58
CA ARG A 677 5.43 -18.72 -4.21
C ARG A 677 4.45 -18.45 -5.36
N GLN A 678 3.50 -17.52 -5.16
CA GLN A 678 2.52 -17.18 -6.19
C GLN A 678 3.18 -16.51 -7.40
N VAL A 679 4.08 -15.56 -7.16
CA VAL A 679 4.80 -14.89 -8.26
C VAL A 679 5.72 -15.87 -9.00
N CYS A 680 6.31 -16.84 -8.31
CA CYS A 680 7.05 -17.93 -8.95
C CYS A 680 6.16 -18.75 -9.89
N LEU A 681 4.96 -19.14 -9.45
CA LEU A 681 4.00 -19.89 -10.27
C LEU A 681 3.57 -19.10 -11.51
N GLU A 682 3.22 -17.81 -11.33
CA GLU A 682 2.84 -16.94 -12.42
C GLU A 682 3.98 -16.75 -13.43
N PHE A 683 5.21 -16.53 -12.95
CA PHE A 683 6.37 -16.37 -13.83
C PHE A 683 6.59 -17.61 -14.70
N VAL A 684 6.60 -18.81 -14.13
CA VAL A 684 6.83 -20.04 -14.89
C VAL A 684 5.67 -20.31 -15.86
N ARG A 685 4.42 -20.03 -15.46
CA ARG A 685 3.25 -20.11 -16.34
C ARG A 685 3.40 -19.18 -17.55
N ARG A 686 3.80 -17.93 -17.35
CA ARG A 686 4.01 -16.94 -18.41
C ARG A 686 5.18 -17.26 -19.31
N ALA A 687 6.27 -17.75 -18.73
CA ALA A 687 7.45 -18.21 -19.45
C ALA A 687 7.19 -19.43 -20.34
N SER A 688 6.20 -20.26 -19.97
CA SER A 688 5.84 -21.49 -20.69
C SER A 688 4.60 -21.36 -21.59
N SER A 689 3.94 -20.20 -21.59
CA SER A 689 2.80 -19.93 -22.45
C SER A 689 3.23 -19.47 -23.85
N CYS A 690 2.53 -19.93 -24.87
CA CYS A 690 2.73 -19.51 -26.26
C CYS A 690 1.55 -18.66 -26.70
N GLY A 691 1.79 -17.38 -27.02
CA GLY A 691 0.73 -16.45 -27.41
C GLY A 691 0.99 -15.00 -26.94
N PRO A 692 0.03 -14.08 -27.17
CA PRO A 692 0.14 -12.68 -26.76
C PRO A 692 0.27 -12.49 -25.24
N ARG A 693 -0.13 -13.49 -24.45
CA ARG A 693 0.00 -13.52 -22.99
C ARG A 693 1.33 -14.12 -22.49
N GLY A 694 2.17 -14.65 -23.38
CA GLY A 694 3.44 -15.31 -23.04
C GLY A 694 4.66 -14.38 -23.12
N ILE A 695 5.77 -14.82 -22.52
CA ILE A 695 7.04 -14.10 -22.60
C ILE A 695 7.68 -14.28 -23.99
N THR A 696 8.06 -13.17 -24.63
CA THR A 696 8.74 -13.21 -25.94
C THR A 696 10.20 -13.62 -25.77
N ILE A 697 10.62 -14.65 -26.50
CA ILE A 697 11.98 -15.21 -26.43
C ILE A 697 12.66 -15.06 -27.77
N GLU A 698 13.91 -14.61 -27.75
CA GLU A 698 14.73 -14.57 -28.96
C GLU A 698 14.97 -16.00 -29.46
N PRO A 699 14.70 -16.31 -30.73
CA PRO A 699 14.75 -17.67 -31.29
C PRO A 699 16.18 -18.14 -31.55
N ILE A 700 17.10 -17.94 -30.60
CA ILE A 700 18.46 -18.46 -30.65
C ILE A 700 18.40 -19.98 -30.48
N GLY A 701 18.33 -20.70 -31.61
CA GLY A 701 18.25 -22.16 -31.66
C GLY A 701 16.84 -22.72 -31.84
N GLY A 702 15.83 -21.89 -32.13
CA GLY A 702 14.47 -22.33 -32.49
C GLY A 702 13.65 -23.00 -31.39
N LYS A 703 14.17 -23.07 -30.16
CA LYS A 703 13.48 -23.66 -29.01
C LYS A 703 12.40 -22.72 -28.47
N SER A 704 11.23 -23.25 -28.14
CA SER A 704 10.17 -22.46 -27.50
C SER A 704 10.47 -22.23 -26.01
N GLY A 705 9.82 -21.23 -25.41
CA GLY A 705 9.92 -20.99 -23.96
C GLY A 705 9.46 -22.16 -23.13
N ALA A 706 8.34 -22.77 -23.52
CA ALA A 706 7.82 -23.99 -22.91
C ALA A 706 8.86 -25.13 -22.91
N GLU A 707 9.56 -25.34 -24.03
CA GLU A 707 10.63 -26.34 -24.14
C GLU A 707 11.79 -26.04 -23.18
N ILE A 708 12.24 -24.79 -23.12
CA ILE A 708 13.34 -24.37 -22.24
C ILE A 708 12.95 -24.54 -20.77
N VAL A 709 11.76 -24.07 -20.37
CA VAL A 709 11.25 -24.14 -19.01
C VAL A 709 11.12 -25.60 -18.56
N MET A 710 10.46 -26.43 -19.36
CA MET A 710 10.24 -27.85 -19.05
C MET A 710 11.57 -28.60 -18.94
N TYR A 711 12.49 -28.41 -19.89
CA TYR A 711 13.82 -29.02 -19.85
C TYR A 711 14.59 -28.64 -18.57
N VAL A 712 14.57 -27.37 -18.18
CA VAL A 712 15.28 -26.89 -16.98
C VAL A 712 14.69 -27.50 -15.71
N LEU A 713 13.37 -27.48 -15.54
CA LEU A 713 12.71 -28.03 -14.34
C LEU A 713 12.95 -29.53 -14.20
N LEU A 714 12.83 -30.29 -15.30
CA LEU A 714 13.10 -31.72 -15.32
C LEU A 714 14.56 -32.01 -14.93
N LYS A 715 15.52 -31.24 -15.42
CA LYS A 715 16.94 -31.43 -15.08
C LYS A 715 17.26 -31.01 -13.65
N HIS A 716 16.68 -29.92 -13.17
CA HIS A 716 16.90 -29.40 -11.81
C HIS A 716 16.30 -30.31 -10.73
N SER A 717 15.25 -31.06 -11.06
CA SER A 717 14.63 -32.04 -10.16
C SER A 717 15.61 -33.10 -9.62
N VAL A 718 16.65 -33.43 -10.40
CA VAL A 718 17.64 -34.45 -10.05
C VAL A 718 18.76 -33.88 -9.17
N ALA A 719 18.90 -32.56 -9.09
CA ALA A 719 19.97 -31.87 -8.38
C ALA A 719 19.43 -31.08 -7.19
N SER A 720 19.33 -31.70 -6.01
CA SER A 720 18.74 -31.07 -4.82
C SER A 720 19.57 -29.96 -4.16
N ALA A 721 20.80 -29.71 -4.65
CA ALA A 721 21.71 -28.68 -4.16
C ALA A 721 21.92 -28.67 -2.62
N GLY A 722 21.82 -29.82 -1.96
CA GLY A 722 21.98 -29.96 -0.50
C GLY A 722 20.69 -29.85 0.32
N ARG A 723 19.54 -29.67 -0.32
CA ARG A 723 18.20 -29.85 0.27
C ARG A 723 17.81 -31.33 0.30
N ASP A 724 16.77 -31.66 1.07
CA ASP A 724 16.15 -32.99 1.04
C ASP A 724 15.74 -33.35 -0.41
N PRO A 725 16.36 -34.37 -1.02
CA PRO A 725 16.08 -34.73 -2.40
C PRO A 725 14.62 -35.12 -2.65
N ALA A 726 13.96 -35.78 -1.68
CA ALA A 726 12.57 -36.20 -1.84
C ALA A 726 11.64 -34.98 -1.83
N TYR A 727 11.91 -34.04 -0.95
CA TYR A 727 11.16 -32.79 -0.85
C TYR A 727 11.36 -31.90 -2.08
N HIS A 728 12.61 -31.71 -2.51
CA HIS A 728 12.95 -30.93 -3.70
C HIS A 728 12.28 -31.50 -4.96
N LEU A 729 12.27 -32.84 -5.10
CA LEU A 729 11.60 -33.52 -6.20
C LEU A 729 10.10 -33.23 -6.23
N LEU A 730 9.44 -33.20 -5.07
CA LEU A 730 8.02 -32.87 -4.95
C LEU A 730 7.72 -31.42 -5.34
N GLN A 731 8.58 -30.46 -4.98
CA GLN A 731 8.42 -29.06 -5.39
C GLN A 731 8.59 -28.88 -6.89
N MET A 732 9.56 -29.56 -7.49
CA MET A 732 9.73 -29.54 -8.95
C MET A 732 8.55 -30.19 -9.67
N PHE A 733 8.01 -31.27 -9.11
CA PHE A 733 6.77 -31.88 -9.60
C PHE A 733 5.59 -30.90 -9.57
N ALA A 734 5.42 -30.14 -8.48
CA ALA A 734 4.36 -29.14 -8.38
C ALA A 734 4.50 -28.04 -9.45
N LEU A 735 5.72 -27.55 -9.72
CA LEU A 735 5.96 -26.59 -10.81
C LEU A 735 5.67 -27.20 -12.19
N ILE A 736 6.07 -28.46 -12.43
CA ILE A 736 5.82 -29.16 -13.70
C ILE A 736 4.33 -29.39 -13.91
N ASP A 737 3.58 -29.79 -12.87
CA ASP A 737 2.13 -29.96 -12.99
C ASP A 737 1.42 -28.64 -13.32
N HIS A 738 1.97 -27.53 -12.79
CA HIS A 738 1.42 -26.19 -12.97
C HIS A 738 1.60 -25.60 -14.38
N ILE A 739 2.68 -25.95 -15.08
CA ILE A 739 2.93 -25.43 -16.44
C ILE A 739 2.19 -26.22 -17.53
N LEU A 740 1.75 -27.45 -17.23
CA LEU A 740 1.05 -28.29 -18.19
C LEU A 740 -0.37 -27.75 -18.42
N PRO A 741 -0.77 -27.48 -19.69
CA PRO A 741 -2.08 -26.94 -20.00
C PRO A 741 -3.22 -27.76 -19.38
N GLU A 742 -4.23 -27.09 -18.83
CA GLU A 742 -5.38 -27.76 -18.25
C GLU A 742 -6.23 -28.42 -19.34
N SER A 743 -6.65 -29.66 -19.11
CA SER A 743 -7.70 -30.26 -19.92
C SER A 743 -9.01 -29.53 -19.59
N SER A 744 -9.45 -28.63 -20.47
CA SER A 744 -10.78 -28.04 -20.50
C SER A 744 -11.87 -29.13 -20.53
N SER A 745 -12.14 -29.75 -19.38
CA SER A 745 -12.95 -30.96 -19.27
C SER A 745 -14.41 -30.69 -18.88
N ASN A 746 -14.81 -29.42 -18.70
CA ASN A 746 -16.19 -29.08 -18.33
C ASN A 746 -16.95 -28.19 -19.34
N GLY A 747 -16.38 -27.94 -20.52
CA GLY A 747 -17.04 -27.20 -21.60
C GLY A 747 -17.94 -28.06 -22.51
N MET A 748 -18.70 -29.03 -21.97
CA MET A 748 -19.87 -29.53 -22.71
C MET A 748 -21.03 -28.53 -22.52
N ALA A 749 -20.80 -27.26 -22.87
CA ALA A 749 -21.88 -26.32 -23.07
C ALA A 749 -22.52 -26.64 -24.43
N MET A 750 -23.76 -27.08 -24.38
CA MET A 750 -24.59 -27.46 -25.51
C MET A 750 -24.60 -26.36 -26.59
N GLY A 751 -23.85 -26.55 -27.69
CA GLY A 751 -24.10 -25.90 -28.99
C GLY A 751 -23.67 -24.44 -29.18
N GLY A 752 -22.76 -23.89 -28.38
CA GLY A 752 -22.16 -22.55 -28.62
C GLY A 752 -20.89 -22.60 -29.46
N GLU A 753 -20.56 -21.51 -30.18
CA GLU A 753 -19.22 -21.35 -30.76
C GLU A 753 -18.17 -21.24 -29.64
N PRO A 754 -17.01 -21.90 -29.77
CA PRO A 754 -15.97 -21.85 -28.75
C PRO A 754 -15.47 -20.42 -28.56
N THR A 755 -15.30 -20.03 -27.30
CA THR A 755 -14.78 -18.70 -26.93
C THR A 755 -13.34 -18.53 -27.44
N GLU A 756 -12.86 -17.29 -27.53
CA GLU A 756 -11.48 -17.04 -27.95
C GLU A 756 -10.46 -17.69 -27.01
N ASP A 757 -10.74 -17.72 -25.69
CA ASP A 757 -9.92 -18.41 -24.70
C ASP A 757 -9.91 -19.93 -24.89
N GLU A 758 -11.02 -20.56 -25.32
CA GLU A 758 -11.07 -21.99 -25.63
C GLU A 758 -10.22 -22.32 -26.87
N LYS A 759 -10.26 -21.48 -27.90
CA LYS A 759 -9.44 -21.63 -29.12
C LYS A 759 -7.96 -21.43 -28.83
N GLU A 760 -7.59 -20.49 -27.94
CA GLU A 760 -6.21 -20.28 -27.52
C GLU A 760 -5.70 -21.47 -26.70
N GLY A 761 -6.52 -22.01 -25.79
CA GLY A 761 -6.21 -23.20 -25.01
C GLY A 761 -5.96 -24.45 -25.86
N GLU A 762 -6.72 -24.66 -26.94
CA GLU A 762 -6.49 -25.76 -27.88
C GLU A 762 -5.17 -25.62 -28.64
N LYS A 763 -4.85 -24.42 -29.13
CA LYS A 763 -3.55 -24.14 -29.79
C LYS A 763 -2.38 -24.36 -28.85
N GLN A 764 -2.53 -23.97 -27.59
CA GLN A 764 -1.50 -24.20 -26.57
C GLN A 764 -1.28 -25.70 -26.36
N LYS A 765 -2.34 -26.51 -26.24
CA LYS A 765 -2.21 -27.98 -26.13
C LYS A 765 -1.52 -28.58 -27.35
N GLU A 766 -1.91 -28.17 -28.56
CA GLU A 766 -1.28 -28.64 -29.80
C GLU A 766 0.22 -28.36 -29.81
N HIS A 767 0.62 -27.13 -29.44
CA HIS A 767 2.04 -26.77 -29.32
C HIS A 767 2.80 -27.65 -28.31
N TRP A 768 2.21 -27.92 -27.14
CA TRP A 768 2.85 -28.77 -26.13
C TRP A 768 3.05 -30.21 -26.61
N VAL A 769 2.07 -30.78 -27.32
CA VAL A 769 2.11 -32.17 -27.82
C VAL A 769 3.05 -32.32 -29.01
N VAL A 770 3.06 -31.36 -29.94
CA VAL A 770 3.80 -31.45 -31.19
C VAL A 770 5.24 -30.95 -31.04
N ASP A 771 5.46 -29.84 -30.33
CA ASP A 771 6.74 -29.14 -30.35
C ASP A 771 7.53 -29.25 -29.05
N VAL A 772 6.86 -29.39 -27.90
CA VAL A 772 7.54 -29.36 -26.59
C VAL A 772 7.90 -30.75 -26.09
N LEU A 773 6.89 -31.60 -25.85
CA LEU A 773 7.08 -32.91 -25.21
C LEU A 773 8.04 -33.84 -25.97
N PRO A 774 8.01 -33.94 -27.32
CA PRO A 774 8.95 -34.79 -28.04
C PRO A 774 10.41 -34.41 -27.81
N ASN A 775 10.69 -33.12 -27.61
CA ASN A 775 12.03 -32.57 -27.44
C ASN A 775 12.61 -32.71 -26.02
N VAL A 776 11.79 -33.11 -25.04
CA VAL A 776 12.19 -33.28 -23.63
C VAL A 776 11.88 -34.69 -23.10
N LEU A 777 11.69 -35.67 -23.98
CA LEU A 777 11.26 -37.02 -23.64
C LEU A 777 12.27 -37.76 -22.75
N GLU A 778 13.58 -37.60 -23.02
CA GLU A 778 14.63 -38.27 -22.25
C GLU A 778 14.67 -37.76 -20.81
N GLU A 779 14.59 -36.45 -20.62
CA GLU A 779 14.53 -35.79 -19.32
C GLU A 779 13.23 -36.15 -18.59
N THR A 780 12.11 -36.21 -19.32
CA THR A 780 10.81 -36.61 -18.77
C THR A 780 10.86 -38.06 -18.28
N GLN A 781 11.50 -38.96 -19.02
CA GLN A 781 11.70 -40.35 -18.61
C GLN A 781 12.60 -40.44 -17.37
N GLY A 782 13.66 -39.64 -17.32
CA GLY A 782 14.57 -39.55 -16.17
C GLY A 782 13.83 -39.11 -14.90
N PHE A 783 13.06 -38.04 -14.99
CA PHE A 783 12.22 -37.51 -13.91
C PHE A 783 11.14 -38.53 -13.49
N PHE A 784 10.41 -39.09 -14.46
CA PHE A 784 9.34 -40.06 -14.19
C PHE A 784 9.85 -41.26 -13.40
N ARG A 785 11.10 -41.72 -13.60
CA ARG A 785 11.65 -42.84 -12.84
C ARG A 785 11.84 -42.52 -11.36
N GLN A 786 12.15 -41.27 -11.02
CA GLN A 786 12.45 -40.81 -9.67
C GLN A 786 11.20 -40.56 -8.81
N LEU A 787 10.06 -40.26 -9.45
CA LEU A 787 8.79 -40.07 -8.76
C LEU A 787 8.32 -41.33 -8.03
N ASP A 788 7.60 -41.15 -6.94
CA ASP A 788 6.84 -42.21 -6.26
C ASP A 788 5.62 -42.64 -7.11
N VAL A 789 4.98 -43.73 -6.70
CA VAL A 789 3.92 -44.37 -7.52
C VAL A 789 2.71 -43.45 -7.70
N GLU A 790 2.34 -42.66 -6.68
CA GLU A 790 1.17 -41.78 -6.75
C GLU A 790 1.41 -40.63 -7.72
N ASN A 791 2.55 -39.94 -7.60
CA ASN A 791 2.91 -38.86 -8.51
C ASN A 791 3.21 -39.34 -9.94
N LYS A 792 3.75 -40.57 -10.12
CA LYS A 792 3.85 -41.21 -11.45
C LYS A 792 2.48 -41.35 -12.12
N VAL A 793 1.50 -41.84 -11.37
CA VAL A 793 0.14 -42.03 -11.89
C VAL A 793 -0.52 -40.69 -12.19
N HIS A 794 -0.33 -39.67 -11.35
CA HIS A 794 -0.83 -38.32 -11.60
C HIS A 794 -0.23 -37.71 -12.86
N LEU A 795 1.10 -37.73 -13.00
CA LEU A 795 1.78 -37.20 -14.18
C LEU A 795 1.34 -37.91 -15.46
N LEU A 796 1.23 -39.25 -15.41
CA LEU A 796 0.77 -40.03 -16.57
C LEU A 796 -0.66 -39.66 -16.95
N ARG A 797 -1.57 -39.49 -15.98
CA ARG A 797 -2.94 -39.03 -16.25
C ARG A 797 -2.95 -37.63 -16.85
N ARG A 798 -2.09 -36.72 -16.36
CA ARG A 798 -1.99 -35.35 -16.89
C ARG A 798 -1.48 -35.34 -18.33
N LEU A 799 -0.44 -36.12 -18.65
CA LEU A 799 0.09 -36.26 -20.00
C LEU A 799 -0.90 -36.92 -20.97
N VAL A 800 -1.64 -37.95 -20.52
CA VAL A 800 -2.70 -38.61 -21.31
C VAL A 800 -3.91 -37.72 -21.55
N ARG A 801 -4.16 -36.72 -20.68
CA ARG A 801 -5.21 -35.72 -20.91
C ARG A 801 -4.78 -34.59 -21.83
N LEU A 802 -3.46 -34.44 -22.04
CA LEU A 802 -2.86 -33.41 -22.86
C LEU A 802 -2.76 -33.84 -24.33
N GLY A 803 -2.39 -35.11 -24.58
CA GLY A 803 -2.41 -35.75 -25.90
C GLY A 803 -3.73 -36.42 -26.22
#